data_AF-A0A848L4B3-F1
#
_entry.id   AF-A0A848L4B3-F1
#
_cell.length_a   1.000
_cell.length_b   1.000
_cell.length_c   1.000
_cell.angle_alpha   90.00
_cell.angle_beta   90.00
_cell.angle_gamma   90.00
#
_symmetry.space_group_name_H-M   'P 1'
#
loop_
_entity.id
_entity.type
_entity.pdbx_description
1 polymer ?
#
loop_
_entity_poly.entity_id
_entity_poly.type
_entity_poly.pdbx_seq_one_letter_code
_entity_poly.pdbx_strand_id
1 'polypeptide(L)'
;MPLTLEELQERARPWSEPVPGATPAGVQAKHEPAYEAITTEVAKLESPASAGVRWDNVVDGAGELLKSTTKDLWLASYMAYGLYATRGLDGAATGAAVIAEVTERYWPDLFPELKRLRGRANAVGWFVERLGRMLPTVDQATVTAESLEALAIAVKRLAQLSRERFADAAPAFGPLQDAIARLRAGLPEPTPAPEPAPANAATAPDTTEPERAARDLTNAGDAQASGSQANGTQASGAQANGSQTSGAQTSGAQASGSQANGSQVQGAQASGSQASGTQASGAQAQGAQASGTQAQGAQKPGTPSASAQPPGTPGAQPTPAKGAAQPASAQAQVAKPTTPAAPAKPAASVSPIVVPPLPSLPATPDLSSAEAVTDFLRTVGTALLGAAGALRQASAVDPLPYRLLRQGLWLHLSRPPAAGANGRTSLKTLPDAVRKKLETLESNQRWADLLDESESAVGQHRFALVLHRYSVTALEGLGDSHESALTALVQELGNQLRRMPGVEELLSADGTPLTDEATRAWLRAKVLATSTPAAAPAAPAGAAPVALSLPPLALPAETFAGENGPALEEEARALLAEGRVHDAVIRLQSAVAAATTGRSRFLSRLALARLCANAGQVPLARAVYDVLDEEVSAHSLDTWEPALAAACLEGWLSTRTPGEKEGGRLAVKVRNRYRRLARLDSSAALRVGT
;
A
#
# COMPACT_ATOMS: atom_id res chain seq x y z
N MET A 1 -7.66 12.07 -26.42
CA MET A 1 -8.24 11.18 -27.45
C MET A 1 -7.97 9.75 -27.03
N PRO A 2 -8.91 8.80 -27.24
CA PRO A 2 -8.67 7.40 -26.86
C PRO A 2 -7.51 6.83 -27.68
N LEU A 3 -6.50 6.29 -26.98
CA LEU A 3 -5.31 5.70 -27.58
C LEU A 3 -5.69 4.54 -28.50
N THR A 4 -5.22 4.61 -29.74
CA THR A 4 -5.43 3.59 -30.77
C THR A 4 -4.57 2.35 -30.53
N LEU A 5 -4.91 1.25 -31.23
CA LEU A 5 -4.07 0.06 -31.22
C LEU A 5 -2.68 0.33 -31.82
N GLU A 6 -2.60 1.17 -32.85
CA GLU A 6 -1.35 1.52 -33.54
C GLU A 6 -0.39 2.30 -32.62
N GLU A 7 -0.89 3.26 -31.85
CA GLU A 7 -0.10 3.97 -30.83
C GLU A 7 0.40 3.02 -29.72
N LEU A 8 -0.39 2.01 -29.35
CA LEU A 8 0.03 0.96 -28.42
C LEU A 8 1.09 0.03 -29.02
N GLN A 9 1.07 -0.21 -30.33
CA GLN A 9 2.10 -0.99 -31.04
C GLN A 9 3.42 -0.21 -31.14
N GLU A 10 3.40 1.09 -31.45
CA GLU A 10 4.61 1.94 -31.42
C GLU A 10 5.17 2.10 -29.99
N ARG A 11 4.32 2.15 -28.96
CA ARG A 11 4.77 2.08 -27.55
C ARG A 11 5.42 0.74 -27.19
N ALA A 12 4.97 -0.37 -27.78
CA ALA A 12 5.54 -1.71 -27.57
C ALA A 12 6.81 -1.99 -28.39
N ARG A 13 6.98 -1.27 -29.51
CA ARG A 13 8.05 -1.42 -30.50
C ARG A 13 9.47 -1.54 -29.93
N PRO A 14 9.91 -0.76 -28.90
CA PRO A 14 11.27 -0.88 -28.35
C PRO A 14 11.61 -2.25 -27.73
N TRP A 15 10.63 -3.15 -27.59
CA TRP A 15 10.80 -4.53 -27.12
C TRP A 15 10.24 -5.58 -28.09
N SER A 16 9.57 -5.18 -29.17
CA SER A 16 9.01 -6.07 -30.21
C SER A 16 9.70 -5.94 -31.58
N GLU A 17 10.74 -5.12 -31.70
CA GLU A 17 11.73 -5.18 -32.79
C GLU A 17 12.65 -6.42 -32.66
N PRO A 18 13.20 -6.94 -33.78
CA PRO A 18 13.97 -8.20 -33.78
C PRO A 18 15.27 -8.11 -32.97
N VAL A 19 15.68 -9.23 -32.38
CA VAL A 19 16.97 -9.32 -31.67
C VAL A 19 18.12 -9.15 -32.68
N PRO A 20 19.16 -8.35 -32.40
CA PRO A 20 20.34 -8.22 -33.25
C PRO A 20 21.06 -9.57 -33.45
N GLY A 21 21.00 -10.12 -34.66
CA GLY A 21 21.64 -11.39 -34.99
C GLY A 21 20.96 -12.11 -36.16
N ALA A 22 21.30 -13.39 -36.33
CA ALA A 22 20.72 -14.24 -37.38
C ALA A 22 19.33 -14.81 -37.02
N THR A 23 18.96 -14.83 -35.74
CA THR A 23 17.65 -15.30 -35.26
C THR A 23 16.82 -14.13 -34.73
N PRO A 24 15.70 -13.74 -35.38
CA PRO A 24 14.89 -12.59 -34.95
C PRO A 24 14.32 -12.69 -33.52
N ALA A 25 14.12 -13.93 -33.02
CA ALA A 25 13.71 -14.23 -31.66
C ALA A 25 14.88 -14.41 -30.66
N GLY A 26 16.13 -14.26 -31.11
CA GLY A 26 17.34 -14.42 -30.29
C GLY A 26 17.67 -15.88 -29.96
N VAL A 27 18.15 -16.12 -28.73
CA VAL A 27 18.55 -17.44 -28.19
C VAL A 27 17.91 -17.69 -26.83
N GLN A 28 18.05 -18.90 -26.27
CA GLN A 28 17.42 -19.25 -24.98
C GLN A 28 18.19 -18.68 -23.78
N ALA A 29 17.82 -17.49 -23.31
CA ALA A 29 18.51 -16.78 -22.21
C ALA A 29 18.30 -17.36 -20.80
N LYS A 30 17.72 -18.56 -20.63
CA LYS A 30 17.34 -19.10 -19.30
C LYS A 30 18.53 -19.31 -18.35
N HIS A 31 19.74 -19.42 -18.89
CA HIS A 31 20.99 -19.59 -18.14
C HIS A 31 21.84 -18.30 -18.08
N GLU A 32 21.30 -17.16 -18.55
CA GLU A 32 21.96 -15.86 -18.38
C GLU A 32 21.84 -15.40 -16.91
N PRO A 33 22.91 -14.86 -16.29
CA PRO A 33 22.84 -14.37 -14.92
C PRO A 33 21.84 -13.20 -14.77
N ALA A 34 21.56 -12.47 -15.83
CA ALA A 34 20.49 -11.47 -15.87
C ALA A 34 19.09 -12.10 -15.74
N TYR A 35 18.84 -13.24 -16.38
CA TYR A 35 17.57 -13.98 -16.29
C TYR A 35 17.38 -14.57 -14.88
N GLU A 36 18.44 -15.14 -14.30
CA GLU A 36 18.44 -15.66 -12.93
C GLU A 36 18.22 -14.55 -11.88
N ALA A 37 18.84 -13.37 -12.09
CA ALA A 37 18.61 -12.19 -11.26
C ALA A 37 17.15 -11.71 -11.32
N ILE A 38 16.54 -11.64 -12.52
CA ILE A 38 15.13 -11.23 -12.69
C ILE A 38 14.20 -12.24 -12.01
N THR A 39 14.37 -13.53 -12.25
CA THR A 39 13.50 -14.56 -11.65
C THR A 39 13.64 -14.60 -10.13
N THR A 40 14.84 -14.41 -9.58
CA THR A 40 15.06 -14.29 -8.13
C THR A 40 14.46 -13.00 -7.56
N GLU A 41 14.52 -11.88 -8.30
CA GLU A 41 13.89 -10.63 -7.88
C GLU A 41 12.35 -10.74 -7.88
N VAL A 42 11.75 -11.48 -8.82
CA VAL A 42 10.30 -11.73 -8.87
C VAL A 42 9.84 -12.76 -7.83
N ALA A 43 10.62 -13.82 -7.56
CA ALA A 43 10.29 -14.85 -6.58
C ALA A 43 10.09 -14.30 -5.15
N LYS A 44 10.69 -13.16 -4.84
CA LYS A 44 10.50 -12.41 -3.59
C LYS A 44 9.05 -12.01 -3.31
N LEU A 45 8.15 -11.95 -4.31
CA LEU A 45 6.71 -11.72 -4.11
C LEU A 45 6.02 -12.82 -3.31
N GLU A 46 6.61 -14.01 -3.27
CA GLU A 46 6.08 -15.20 -2.62
C GLU A 46 6.86 -15.54 -1.33
N SER A 47 7.81 -14.67 -0.92
CA SER A 47 8.57 -14.77 0.32
C SER A 47 8.08 -13.75 1.36
N PRO A 48 7.45 -14.19 2.49
CA PRO A 48 6.98 -13.29 3.54
C PRO A 48 8.08 -12.47 4.24
N ALA A 49 9.35 -12.84 4.06
CA ALA A 49 10.50 -12.19 4.70
C ALA A 49 11.26 -11.21 3.78
N SER A 50 10.80 -10.99 2.53
CA SER A 50 11.50 -10.12 1.58
C SER A 50 11.12 -8.63 1.72
N ALA A 51 12.09 -7.74 1.53
CA ALA A 51 11.93 -6.28 1.53
C ALA A 51 11.24 -5.72 0.25
N GLY A 52 10.20 -6.41 -0.24
CA GLY A 52 9.53 -6.12 -1.51
C GLY A 52 10.33 -6.50 -2.75
N VAL A 53 9.86 -6.05 -3.91
CA VAL A 53 10.43 -6.32 -5.25
C VAL A 53 10.80 -5.02 -5.94
N ARG A 54 12.02 -4.96 -6.47
CA ARG A 54 12.55 -3.82 -7.21
C ARG A 54 12.10 -3.91 -8.67
N TRP A 55 10.85 -3.50 -8.91
CA TRP A 55 10.24 -3.57 -10.24
C TRP A 55 10.99 -2.76 -11.30
N ASP A 56 11.66 -1.67 -10.93
CA ASP A 56 12.55 -0.91 -11.83
C ASP A 56 13.60 -1.84 -12.46
N ASN A 57 14.37 -2.56 -11.63
CA ASN A 57 15.38 -3.55 -12.06
C ASN A 57 14.79 -4.68 -12.91
N VAL A 58 13.54 -5.09 -12.66
CA VAL A 58 12.86 -6.14 -13.43
C VAL A 58 12.46 -5.62 -14.81
N VAL A 59 11.97 -4.38 -14.92
CA VAL A 59 11.62 -3.74 -16.20
C VAL A 59 12.88 -3.52 -17.04
N ASP A 60 13.92 -2.94 -16.46
CA ASP A 60 15.17 -2.65 -17.17
C ASP A 60 15.86 -3.95 -17.62
N GLY A 61 16.05 -4.91 -16.70
CA GLY A 61 16.72 -6.17 -17.00
C GLY A 61 15.97 -7.04 -18.01
N ALA A 62 14.64 -7.19 -17.86
CA ALA A 62 13.85 -7.94 -18.82
C ALA A 62 13.76 -7.21 -20.16
N GLY A 63 13.69 -5.87 -20.15
CA GLY A 63 13.67 -5.04 -21.35
C GLY A 63 14.95 -5.14 -22.17
N GLU A 64 16.12 -5.11 -21.55
CA GLU A 64 17.40 -5.28 -22.27
C GLU A 64 17.60 -6.70 -22.79
N LEU A 65 17.20 -7.74 -22.05
CA LEU A 65 17.19 -9.11 -22.58
C LEU A 65 16.21 -9.26 -23.77
N LEU A 66 15.04 -8.63 -23.70
CA LEU A 66 14.05 -8.63 -24.79
C LEU A 66 14.55 -7.92 -26.05
N LYS A 67 15.36 -6.88 -25.92
CA LYS A 67 16.04 -6.21 -27.04
C LYS A 67 17.19 -7.05 -27.59
N SER A 68 18.10 -7.49 -26.72
CA SER A 68 19.46 -7.87 -27.12
C SER A 68 19.75 -9.38 -27.13
N THR A 69 18.91 -10.22 -26.51
CA THR A 69 19.26 -11.63 -26.28
C THR A 69 18.16 -12.62 -26.67
N THR A 70 16.90 -12.35 -26.33
CA THR A 70 15.82 -13.36 -26.45
C THR A 70 14.45 -12.73 -26.58
N LYS A 71 13.51 -13.40 -27.24
CA LYS A 71 12.08 -13.15 -27.11
C LYS A 71 11.48 -14.26 -26.25
N ASP A 72 11.42 -14.06 -24.93
CA ASP A 72 10.80 -14.99 -23.97
C ASP A 72 9.55 -14.39 -23.31
N LEU A 73 8.45 -15.15 -23.31
CA LEU A 73 7.17 -14.73 -22.74
C LEU A 73 7.19 -14.55 -21.21
N TRP A 74 8.07 -15.24 -20.48
CA TRP A 74 8.24 -14.99 -19.04
C TRP A 74 8.85 -13.62 -18.79
N LEU A 75 9.88 -13.24 -19.56
CA LEU A 75 10.46 -11.89 -19.49
C LEU A 75 9.44 -10.83 -19.90
N ALA A 76 8.68 -11.04 -20.99
CA ALA A 76 7.63 -10.13 -21.41
C ALA A 76 6.54 -9.96 -20.32
N SER A 77 6.16 -11.05 -19.65
CA SER A 77 5.13 -11.05 -18.60
C SER A 77 5.62 -10.41 -17.28
N TYR A 78 6.88 -10.65 -16.89
CA TYR A 78 7.51 -9.98 -15.76
C TYR A 78 7.70 -8.48 -16.03
N MET A 79 8.14 -8.10 -17.24
CA MET A 79 8.28 -6.70 -17.64
C MET A 79 6.92 -6.00 -17.67
N ALA A 80 5.87 -6.63 -18.23
CA ALA A 80 4.53 -6.05 -18.28
C ALA A 80 3.94 -5.79 -16.89
N TYR A 81 4.13 -6.71 -15.94
CA TYR A 81 3.72 -6.47 -14.56
C TYR A 81 4.61 -5.43 -13.84
N GLY A 82 5.90 -5.38 -14.16
CA GLY A 82 6.81 -4.34 -13.67
C GLY A 82 6.44 -2.94 -14.18
N LEU A 83 6.02 -2.82 -15.44
CA LEU A 83 5.48 -1.60 -16.03
C LEU A 83 4.17 -1.19 -15.35
N TYR A 84 3.29 -2.14 -15.02
CA TYR A 84 2.12 -1.85 -14.16
C TYR A 84 2.53 -1.32 -12.77
N ALA A 85 3.47 -1.98 -12.10
CA ALA A 85 3.92 -1.58 -10.76
C ALA A 85 4.52 -0.16 -10.75
N THR A 86 5.36 0.15 -11.75
CA THR A 86 6.08 1.44 -11.86
C THR A 86 5.25 2.57 -12.48
N ARG A 87 4.48 2.31 -13.55
CA ARG A 87 3.76 3.32 -14.37
C ARG A 87 2.22 3.21 -14.35
N GLY A 88 1.64 2.27 -13.60
CA GLY A 88 0.18 2.15 -13.47
C GLY A 88 -0.49 1.54 -14.71
N LEU A 89 -1.74 1.92 -14.98
CA LEU A 89 -2.56 1.30 -16.03
C LEU A 89 -1.99 1.54 -17.45
N ASP A 90 -1.38 2.69 -17.71
CA ASP A 90 -0.69 2.99 -18.97
C ASP A 90 0.53 2.07 -19.20
N GLY A 91 1.27 1.78 -18.12
CA GLY A 91 2.32 0.76 -18.11
C GLY A 91 1.78 -0.65 -18.33
N ALA A 92 0.64 -0.99 -17.74
CA ALA A 92 -0.04 -2.27 -17.97
C ALA A 92 -0.52 -2.43 -19.42
N ALA A 93 -1.04 -1.36 -20.04
CA ALA A 93 -1.46 -1.33 -21.43
C ALA A 93 -0.27 -1.56 -22.37
N THR A 94 0.82 -0.82 -22.15
CA THR A 94 2.09 -0.98 -22.89
C THR A 94 2.66 -2.39 -22.72
N GLY A 95 2.64 -2.93 -21.50
CA GLY A 95 3.09 -4.30 -21.21
C GLY A 95 2.24 -5.38 -21.92
N ALA A 96 0.92 -5.25 -21.89
CA ALA A 96 0.02 -6.15 -22.60
C ALA A 96 0.20 -6.08 -24.12
N ALA A 97 0.47 -4.89 -24.67
CA ALA A 97 0.82 -4.69 -26.07
C ALA A 97 2.17 -5.36 -26.43
N VAL A 98 3.21 -5.26 -25.60
CA VAL A 98 4.47 -6.01 -25.83
C VAL A 98 4.22 -7.51 -25.87
N ILE A 99 3.47 -8.08 -24.91
CA ILE A 99 3.15 -9.52 -24.91
C ILE A 99 2.41 -9.91 -26.20
N ALA A 100 1.44 -9.11 -26.64
CA ALA A 100 0.71 -9.34 -27.89
C ALA A 100 1.65 -9.32 -29.10
N GLU A 101 2.46 -8.27 -29.26
CA GLU A 101 3.37 -8.12 -30.41
C GLU A 101 4.43 -9.23 -30.47
N VAL A 102 5.05 -9.64 -29.36
CA VAL A 102 6.03 -10.74 -29.40
C VAL A 102 5.35 -12.10 -29.65
N THR A 103 4.12 -12.28 -29.16
CA THR A 103 3.31 -13.49 -29.45
C THR A 103 2.93 -13.57 -30.92
N GLU A 104 2.65 -12.43 -31.56
CA GLU A 104 2.24 -12.37 -32.96
C GLU A 104 3.44 -12.49 -33.93
N ARG A 105 4.49 -11.69 -33.72
CA ARG A 105 5.64 -11.58 -34.63
C ARG A 105 6.57 -12.80 -34.61
N TYR A 106 6.77 -13.41 -33.44
CA TYR A 106 7.80 -14.44 -33.24
C TYR A 106 7.25 -15.84 -32.96
N TRP A 107 5.95 -16.08 -33.19
CA TRP A 107 5.25 -17.30 -32.73
C TRP A 107 5.99 -18.64 -32.96
N PRO A 108 6.68 -18.93 -34.08
CA PRO A 108 7.43 -20.18 -34.22
C PRO A 108 8.56 -20.30 -33.20
N ASP A 109 9.43 -19.28 -33.15
CA ASP A 109 10.74 -19.31 -32.47
C ASP A 109 10.73 -18.73 -31.04
N LEU A 110 9.62 -18.11 -30.63
CA LEU A 110 9.39 -17.52 -29.31
C LEU A 110 9.67 -18.50 -28.16
N PHE A 111 10.32 -18.03 -27.10
CA PHE A 111 10.60 -18.82 -25.91
C PHE A 111 9.48 -18.68 -24.84
N PRO A 112 9.20 -19.71 -24.02
CA PRO A 112 9.64 -21.10 -24.17
C PRO A 112 9.20 -21.73 -25.49
N GLU A 113 10.00 -22.64 -26.05
CA GLU A 113 9.76 -23.28 -27.37
C GLU A 113 8.31 -23.74 -27.62
N LEU A 114 7.86 -23.73 -28.88
CA LEU A 114 6.48 -24.08 -29.27
C LEU A 114 6.01 -25.46 -28.74
N LYS A 115 6.91 -26.45 -28.66
CA LYS A 115 6.65 -27.79 -28.07
C LYS A 115 6.22 -27.74 -26.59
N ARG A 116 6.44 -26.60 -25.92
CA ARG A 116 6.08 -26.30 -24.52
C ARG A 116 4.92 -25.29 -24.46
N LEU A 117 3.90 -25.45 -25.31
CA LEU A 117 2.74 -24.54 -25.41
C LEU A 117 2.13 -24.13 -24.05
N ARG A 118 1.92 -25.09 -23.13
CA ARG A 118 1.46 -24.81 -21.75
C ARG A 118 2.43 -23.90 -20.97
N GLY A 119 3.74 -24.02 -21.19
CA GLY A 119 4.76 -23.17 -20.57
C GLY A 119 4.75 -21.73 -21.10
N ARG A 120 4.38 -21.52 -22.37
CA ARG A 120 4.09 -20.19 -22.93
C ARG A 120 2.80 -19.62 -22.35
N ALA A 121 1.72 -20.41 -22.32
CA ALA A 121 0.43 -20.00 -21.80
C ALA A 121 0.50 -19.62 -20.30
N ASN A 122 1.23 -20.39 -19.48
CA ASN A 122 1.45 -20.10 -18.06
C ASN A 122 2.15 -18.75 -17.84
N ALA A 123 3.05 -18.32 -18.75
CA ALA A 123 3.70 -17.01 -18.65
C ALA A 123 2.67 -15.88 -18.81
N VAL A 124 1.87 -15.94 -19.88
CA VAL A 124 0.79 -14.97 -20.14
C VAL A 124 -0.25 -15.00 -19.00
N GLY A 125 -0.62 -16.19 -18.52
CA GLY A 125 -1.53 -16.38 -17.40
C GLY A 125 -1.03 -15.75 -16.09
N TRP A 126 0.27 -15.89 -15.79
CA TRP A 126 0.89 -15.25 -14.63
C TRP A 126 0.72 -13.72 -14.64
N PHE A 127 0.82 -13.07 -15.81
CA PHE A 127 0.54 -11.63 -15.94
C PHE A 127 -0.96 -11.34 -15.78
N VAL A 128 -1.81 -12.05 -16.53
CA VAL A 128 -3.27 -11.82 -16.58
C VAL A 128 -3.93 -12.00 -15.21
N GLU A 129 -3.63 -13.10 -14.51
CA GLU A 129 -4.17 -13.36 -13.18
C GLU A 129 -3.69 -12.34 -12.15
N ARG A 130 -2.39 -12.00 -12.15
CA ARG A 130 -1.82 -11.10 -11.15
C ARG A 130 -2.32 -9.67 -11.36
N LEU A 131 -2.46 -9.22 -12.61
CA LEU A 131 -3.09 -7.93 -12.93
C LEU A 131 -4.57 -7.92 -12.55
N GLY A 132 -5.32 -8.99 -12.85
CA GLY A 132 -6.75 -9.12 -12.52
C GLY A 132 -7.02 -9.10 -11.01
N ARG A 133 -6.13 -9.66 -10.19
CA ARG A 133 -6.19 -9.57 -8.71
C ARG A 133 -5.87 -8.16 -8.19
N MET A 134 -5.04 -7.39 -8.89
CA MET A 134 -4.60 -6.06 -8.45
C MET A 134 -5.57 -4.94 -8.85
N LEU A 135 -6.20 -4.98 -10.02
CA LEU A 135 -7.10 -3.91 -10.50
C LEU A 135 -8.22 -3.52 -9.50
N PRO A 136 -8.90 -4.45 -8.82
CA PRO A 136 -9.90 -4.12 -7.78
C PRO A 136 -9.34 -3.40 -6.55
N THR A 137 -8.01 -3.29 -6.41
CA THR A 137 -7.33 -2.58 -5.31
C THR A 137 -6.75 -1.23 -5.73
N VAL A 138 -6.92 -0.84 -7.00
CA VAL A 138 -6.45 0.46 -7.53
C VAL A 138 -7.41 1.56 -7.07
N ASP A 139 -6.86 2.62 -6.48
CA ASP A 139 -7.60 3.83 -6.15
C ASP A 139 -8.12 4.50 -7.43
N GLN A 140 -9.45 4.63 -7.53
CA GLN A 140 -10.15 5.22 -8.68
C GLN A 140 -9.71 6.68 -8.93
N ALA A 141 -9.31 7.42 -7.90
CA ALA A 141 -8.76 8.77 -8.07
C ALA A 141 -7.43 8.81 -8.83
N THR A 142 -6.76 7.66 -9.02
CA THR A 142 -5.52 7.52 -9.81
C THR A 142 -5.75 6.95 -11.21
N VAL A 143 -7.01 6.70 -11.60
CA VAL A 143 -7.39 6.11 -12.90
C VAL A 143 -7.86 7.19 -13.85
N THR A 144 -7.14 7.39 -14.97
CA THR A 144 -7.64 8.21 -16.08
C THR A 144 -8.45 7.35 -17.05
N ALA A 145 -9.51 7.90 -17.63
CA ALA A 145 -10.31 7.20 -18.64
C ALA A 145 -9.45 6.73 -19.83
N GLU A 146 -8.49 7.55 -20.28
CA GLU A 146 -7.62 7.22 -21.41
C GLU A 146 -6.66 6.05 -21.11
N SER A 147 -6.08 5.98 -19.90
CA SER A 147 -5.21 4.85 -19.52
C SER A 147 -6.00 3.55 -19.28
N LEU A 148 -7.24 3.65 -18.81
CA LEU A 148 -8.14 2.50 -18.69
C LEU A 148 -8.61 2.00 -20.06
N GLU A 149 -8.89 2.89 -21.01
CA GLU A 149 -9.27 2.52 -22.38
C GLU A 149 -8.10 1.88 -23.13
N ALA A 150 -6.90 2.45 -23.01
CA ALA A 150 -5.67 1.87 -23.54
C ALA A 150 -5.44 0.44 -23.02
N LEU A 151 -5.65 0.23 -21.71
CA LEU A 151 -5.56 -1.11 -21.12
C LEU A 151 -6.66 -2.05 -21.64
N ALA A 152 -7.90 -1.57 -21.78
CA ALA A 152 -9.00 -2.36 -22.33
C ALA A 152 -8.72 -2.83 -23.77
N ILE A 153 -8.18 -1.94 -24.62
CA ILE A 153 -7.78 -2.23 -26.00
C ILE A 153 -6.64 -3.26 -26.03
N ALA A 154 -5.57 -3.04 -25.27
CA ALA A 154 -4.42 -3.95 -25.22
C ALA A 154 -4.79 -5.34 -24.69
N VAL A 155 -5.58 -5.42 -23.61
CA VAL A 155 -6.05 -6.68 -23.03
C VAL A 155 -7.04 -7.39 -23.96
N LYS A 156 -7.89 -6.67 -24.70
CA LYS A 156 -8.79 -7.24 -25.72
C LYS A 156 -7.99 -7.86 -26.88
N ARG A 157 -6.95 -7.18 -27.38
CA ARG A 157 -6.06 -7.72 -28.43
C ARG A 157 -5.30 -8.95 -27.94
N LEU A 158 -4.71 -8.90 -26.75
CA LEU A 158 -4.01 -10.03 -26.14
C LEU A 158 -4.94 -11.23 -25.90
N ALA A 159 -6.18 -11.00 -25.46
CA ALA A 159 -7.20 -12.04 -25.27
C ALA A 159 -7.71 -12.65 -26.59
N GLN A 160 -7.62 -11.92 -27.71
CA GLN A 160 -7.87 -12.48 -29.04
C GLN A 160 -6.70 -13.37 -29.47
N LEU A 161 -5.49 -12.82 -29.56
CA LEU A 161 -4.26 -13.56 -29.91
C LEU A 161 -4.08 -14.80 -29.04
N SER A 162 -4.40 -14.72 -27.76
CA SER A 162 -4.30 -15.86 -26.84
C SER A 162 -5.24 -17.02 -27.22
N ARG A 163 -6.46 -16.74 -27.68
CA ARG A 163 -7.39 -17.79 -28.12
C ARG A 163 -6.94 -18.39 -29.46
N GLU A 164 -6.47 -17.54 -30.37
CA GLU A 164 -5.95 -17.94 -31.69
C GLU A 164 -4.66 -18.78 -31.61
N ARG A 165 -3.80 -18.54 -30.60
CA ARG A 165 -2.47 -19.16 -30.50
C ARG A 165 -2.35 -20.28 -29.45
N PHE A 166 -3.10 -20.24 -28.34
CA PHE A 166 -2.99 -21.26 -27.27
C PHE A 166 -4.14 -22.28 -27.25
N ALA A 167 -5.24 -22.05 -27.97
CA ALA A 167 -6.43 -22.93 -27.97
C ALA A 167 -6.87 -23.31 -26.54
N ASP A 168 -7.02 -24.61 -26.25
CA ASP A 168 -7.44 -25.14 -24.94
C ASP A 168 -6.50 -24.79 -23.78
N ALA A 169 -5.28 -24.31 -24.07
CA ALA A 169 -4.33 -23.85 -23.06
C ALA A 169 -4.43 -22.34 -22.77
N ALA A 170 -5.33 -21.59 -23.40
CA ALA A 170 -5.43 -20.14 -23.22
C ALA A 170 -5.78 -19.74 -21.77
N PRO A 171 -5.05 -18.81 -21.12
CA PRO A 171 -5.36 -18.34 -19.78
C PRO A 171 -6.70 -17.57 -19.71
N ALA A 172 -7.29 -17.53 -18.51
CA ALA A 172 -8.61 -16.95 -18.28
C ALA A 172 -8.59 -15.41 -18.21
N PHE A 173 -8.89 -14.73 -19.32
CA PHE A 173 -8.98 -13.26 -19.39
C PHE A 173 -10.24 -12.67 -18.74
N GLY A 174 -11.31 -13.46 -18.54
CA GLY A 174 -12.60 -12.99 -18.02
C GLY A 174 -12.50 -12.14 -16.75
N PRO A 175 -11.87 -12.63 -15.66
CA PRO A 175 -11.74 -11.86 -14.41
C PRO A 175 -10.97 -10.53 -14.56
N LEU A 176 -10.03 -10.44 -15.50
CA LEU A 176 -9.32 -9.19 -15.81
C LEU A 176 -10.20 -8.23 -16.61
N GLN A 177 -10.98 -8.73 -17.58
CA GLN A 177 -11.93 -7.94 -18.35
C GLN A 177 -13.08 -7.43 -17.48
N ASP A 178 -13.59 -8.25 -16.55
CA ASP A 178 -14.58 -7.85 -15.55
C ASP A 178 -14.04 -6.77 -14.61
N ALA A 179 -12.77 -6.88 -14.19
CA ALA A 179 -12.13 -5.85 -13.34
C ALA A 179 -11.97 -4.51 -14.08
N ILE A 180 -11.60 -4.53 -15.37
CA ILE A 180 -11.55 -3.34 -16.23
C ILE A 180 -12.95 -2.72 -16.40
N ALA A 181 -13.97 -3.55 -16.65
CA ALA A 181 -15.35 -3.08 -16.80
C ALA A 181 -15.91 -2.44 -15.50
N ARG A 182 -15.60 -3.03 -14.34
CA ARG A 182 -15.97 -2.48 -13.02
C ARG A 182 -15.28 -1.15 -12.73
N LEU A 183 -13.99 -1.01 -13.07
CA LEU A 183 -13.29 0.27 -12.96
C LEU A 183 -13.90 1.32 -13.90
N ARG A 184 -14.27 0.94 -15.13
CA ARG A 184 -14.90 1.86 -16.10
C ARG A 184 -16.24 2.38 -15.58
N ALA A 185 -17.06 1.51 -14.99
CA ALA A 185 -18.34 1.86 -14.40
C ALA A 185 -18.24 2.69 -13.09
N GLY A 186 -17.04 2.81 -12.51
CA GLY A 186 -16.78 3.67 -11.34
C GLY A 186 -16.27 5.07 -11.70
N LEU A 187 -15.91 5.33 -12.95
CA LEU A 187 -15.52 6.67 -13.40
C LEU A 187 -16.77 7.52 -13.64
N PRO A 188 -16.74 8.83 -13.33
CA PRO A 188 -17.82 9.74 -13.71
C PRO A 188 -17.94 9.78 -15.24
N GLU A 189 -19.17 9.74 -15.75
CA GLU A 189 -19.39 9.86 -17.20
C GLU A 189 -18.81 11.20 -17.71
N PRO A 190 -18.18 11.22 -18.90
CA PRO A 190 -17.67 12.44 -19.48
C PRO A 190 -18.84 13.40 -19.71
N THR A 191 -18.82 14.55 -19.05
CA THR A 191 -19.80 15.61 -19.27
C THR A 191 -19.91 15.88 -20.77
N PRO A 192 -21.10 15.82 -21.38
CA PRO A 192 -21.24 16.03 -22.81
C PRO A 192 -20.65 17.39 -23.16
N ALA A 193 -19.70 17.40 -24.11
CA ALA A 193 -19.05 18.62 -24.52
C ALA A 193 -20.11 19.63 -24.99
N PRO A 194 -19.99 20.93 -24.62
CA PRO A 194 -20.94 21.93 -25.06
C PRO A 194 -21.02 21.92 -26.58
N GLU A 195 -22.25 21.79 -27.10
CA GLU A 195 -22.52 21.64 -28.52
C GLU A 195 -21.85 22.79 -29.30
N PRO A 196 -21.08 22.51 -30.37
CA PRO A 196 -20.31 23.55 -31.04
C PRO A 196 -21.26 24.59 -31.63
N ALA A 197 -21.19 25.81 -31.10
CA ALA A 197 -22.01 26.93 -31.54
C ALA A 197 -21.92 27.09 -33.08
N PRO A 198 -23.06 27.30 -33.76
CA PRO A 198 -23.11 27.21 -35.22
C PRO A 198 -22.11 28.17 -35.87
N ALA A 199 -21.20 27.61 -36.66
CA ALA A 199 -20.12 28.34 -37.31
C ALA A 199 -20.68 29.33 -38.34
N ASN A 200 -20.87 30.57 -37.91
CA ASN A 200 -21.35 31.63 -38.80
C ASN A 200 -20.23 32.06 -39.77
N ALA A 201 -20.61 32.46 -40.97
CA ALA A 201 -19.73 32.33 -42.12
C ALA A 201 -18.57 33.35 -42.19
N ALA A 202 -17.41 32.83 -42.60
CA ALA A 202 -16.35 33.46 -43.40
C ALA A 202 -16.06 34.96 -43.25
N THR A 203 -14.84 35.28 -42.80
CA THR A 203 -13.97 36.20 -43.55
C THR A 203 -12.49 36.02 -43.22
N ALA A 204 -11.63 36.28 -44.21
CA ALA A 204 -10.19 36.44 -44.09
C ALA A 204 -9.66 37.19 -45.32
N PRO A 205 -8.50 37.87 -45.28
CA PRO A 205 -7.69 38.23 -44.12
C PRO A 205 -7.49 39.75 -43.96
N ASP A 206 -6.72 40.09 -42.92
CA ASP A 206 -6.17 41.40 -42.52
C ASP A 206 -5.59 42.30 -43.64
N THR A 207 -5.97 43.58 -43.65
CA THR A 207 -5.17 44.70 -44.20
C THR A 207 -5.41 46.04 -43.47
N THR A 208 -4.39 46.50 -42.74
CA THR A 208 -4.00 47.92 -42.49
C THR A 208 -4.91 48.91 -41.76
N GLU A 209 -4.29 49.56 -40.76
CA GLU A 209 -4.53 50.90 -40.16
C GLU A 209 -4.95 52.05 -41.11
N PRO A 210 -5.38 53.23 -40.58
CA PRO A 210 -6.03 53.52 -39.28
C PRO A 210 -7.20 54.55 -39.42
N GLU A 211 -7.76 55.03 -38.29
CA GLU A 211 -7.82 56.48 -37.91
C GLU A 211 -9.01 56.86 -37.00
N ARG A 212 -8.68 57.35 -35.79
CA ARG A 212 -9.37 58.30 -34.87
C ARG A 212 -10.90 58.30 -34.68
N ALA A 213 -11.23 58.36 -33.38
CA ALA A 213 -12.20 59.27 -32.75
C ALA A 213 -13.71 59.01 -32.95
N ALA A 214 -14.59 59.45 -32.04
CA ALA A 214 -14.47 59.73 -30.59
C ALA A 214 -15.89 59.98 -30.03
N ARG A 215 -16.07 59.85 -28.71
CA ARG A 215 -17.28 60.29 -27.95
C ARG A 215 -18.55 59.48 -28.28
N ASP A 216 -19.61 59.49 -27.47
CA ASP A 216 -19.73 59.97 -26.08
C ASP A 216 -20.66 59.08 -25.22
N LEU A 217 -20.72 59.46 -23.94
CA LEU A 217 -21.53 58.97 -22.82
C LEU A 217 -23.03 58.67 -23.07
N THR A 218 -23.64 58.09 -22.02
CA THR A 218 -25.08 58.08 -21.61
C THR A 218 -25.97 56.94 -22.10
N ASN A 219 -27.05 56.55 -21.40
CA ASN A 219 -27.35 56.50 -19.94
C ASN A 219 -28.71 55.78 -19.72
N ALA A 220 -28.88 55.01 -18.63
CA ALA A 220 -30.13 54.44 -18.13
C ALA A 220 -30.89 53.48 -19.11
N GLY A 221 -31.89 52.69 -18.69
CA GLY A 221 -32.39 52.40 -17.34
C GLY A 221 -33.63 51.49 -17.37
N ASP A 222 -33.91 50.85 -16.22
CA ASP A 222 -35.20 50.31 -15.74
C ASP A 222 -36.19 49.58 -16.69
N ALA A 223 -36.46 48.30 -16.39
CA ALA A 223 -37.83 47.75 -16.42
C ALA A 223 -37.95 46.44 -15.60
N GLN A 224 -38.99 46.34 -14.75
CA GLN A 224 -39.38 45.12 -14.03
C GLN A 224 -40.66 44.50 -14.62
N ALA A 225 -40.65 43.19 -14.89
CA ALA A 225 -41.80 42.26 -14.78
C ALA A 225 -41.24 40.82 -14.84
N SER A 226 -41.46 39.86 -13.93
CA SER A 226 -42.55 39.53 -12.98
C SER A 226 -43.75 38.78 -13.59
N GLY A 227 -43.80 37.47 -13.30
CA GLY A 227 -45.04 36.71 -13.14
C GLY A 227 -45.61 35.96 -14.35
N SER A 228 -45.52 34.63 -14.34
CA SER A 228 -46.69 33.75 -14.13
C SER A 228 -46.32 32.25 -14.19
N GLN A 229 -47.09 31.42 -13.49
CA GLN A 229 -47.08 29.95 -13.63
C GLN A 229 -48.26 29.52 -14.49
N ALA A 230 -48.11 28.41 -15.21
CA ALA A 230 -49.22 27.61 -15.74
C ALA A 230 -48.90 26.12 -15.59
N ASN A 231 -49.94 25.29 -15.45
CA ASN A 231 -49.85 23.85 -15.15
C ASN A 231 -50.76 23.08 -16.12
N GLY A 232 -50.32 21.93 -16.67
CA GLY A 232 -50.96 21.34 -17.86
C GLY A 232 -50.64 19.87 -18.14
N THR A 233 -51.50 19.00 -17.59
CA THR A 233 -51.68 17.54 -17.78
C THR A 233 -51.40 16.88 -19.15
N GLN A 234 -50.79 15.69 -19.06
CA GLN A 234 -50.92 14.44 -19.85
C GLN A 234 -51.77 14.38 -21.15
N ALA A 235 -51.24 13.66 -22.15
CA ALA A 235 -52.00 12.82 -23.10
C ALA A 235 -51.13 11.67 -23.67
N SER A 236 -51.75 10.58 -24.15
CA SER A 236 -51.10 9.40 -24.76
C SER A 236 -51.70 9.08 -26.14
N GLY A 237 -50.94 8.46 -27.07
CA GLY A 237 -51.54 7.82 -28.25
C GLY A 237 -50.60 7.38 -29.39
N ALA A 238 -50.86 6.16 -29.92
CA ALA A 238 -50.44 5.54 -31.21
C ALA A 238 -48.92 5.44 -31.55
N GLN A 239 -48.33 4.34 -32.08
CA GLN A 239 -48.70 3.37 -33.15
C GLN A 239 -48.68 4.00 -34.58
N ALA A 240 -48.12 3.39 -35.66
CA ALA A 240 -47.61 2.03 -35.92
C ALA A 240 -46.65 1.96 -37.16
N ASN A 241 -46.10 0.76 -37.44
CA ASN A 241 -45.54 0.24 -38.72
C ASN A 241 -44.24 0.87 -39.30
N GLY A 242 -43.39 0.13 -40.04
CA GLY A 242 -43.28 -1.34 -40.20
C GLY A 242 -42.70 -1.88 -41.53
N SER A 243 -41.73 -2.80 -41.47
CA SER A 243 -41.30 -3.80 -42.49
C SER A 243 -40.11 -4.62 -41.89
N GLN A 244 -39.92 -5.95 -41.99
CA GLN A 244 -40.16 -7.01 -43.01
C GLN A 244 -39.07 -7.05 -44.11
N THR A 245 -38.35 -8.15 -44.45
CA THR A 245 -38.05 -9.48 -43.82
C THR A 245 -37.09 -10.26 -44.75
N SER A 246 -36.14 -11.07 -44.23
CA SER A 246 -35.57 -12.34 -44.82
C SER A 246 -34.32 -12.79 -44.02
N GLY A 247 -33.97 -14.06 -43.81
CA GLY A 247 -34.71 -15.31 -44.05
C GLY A 247 -33.87 -16.59 -44.25
N ALA A 248 -33.60 -17.37 -43.18
CA ALA A 248 -33.35 -18.85 -43.12
C ALA A 248 -33.01 -19.24 -41.66
N GLN A 249 -33.78 -20.04 -40.90
CA GLN A 249 -34.04 -21.51 -40.96
C GLN A 249 -32.83 -22.41 -40.63
N THR A 250 -32.87 -23.47 -39.80
CA THR A 250 -33.78 -24.03 -38.75
C THR A 250 -32.94 -25.12 -38.01
N SER A 251 -33.11 -25.54 -36.75
CA SER A 251 -34.26 -26.17 -36.04
C SER A 251 -33.93 -26.17 -34.50
N GLY A 252 -34.84 -26.21 -33.52
CA GLY A 252 -35.83 -27.24 -33.13
C GLY A 252 -35.45 -27.80 -31.73
N ALA A 253 -36.31 -27.98 -30.71
CA ALA A 253 -37.77 -27.85 -30.63
C ALA A 253 -38.27 -27.43 -29.20
N GLN A 254 -39.60 -27.41 -29.01
CA GLN A 254 -40.38 -26.91 -27.84
C GLN A 254 -39.93 -27.44 -26.45
N ALA A 255 -40.07 -26.76 -25.30
CA ALA A 255 -40.95 -25.68 -24.79
C ALA A 255 -42.26 -26.11 -24.11
N SER A 256 -42.42 -25.83 -22.80
CA SER A 256 -43.70 -25.63 -22.07
C SER A 256 -43.45 -25.00 -20.68
N GLY A 257 -44.39 -24.20 -20.18
CA GLY A 257 -44.41 -23.66 -18.81
C GLY A 257 -45.18 -24.56 -17.82
N SER A 258 -45.58 -24.12 -16.63
CA SER A 258 -45.53 -22.77 -16.03
C SER A 258 -45.65 -22.80 -14.48
N GLN A 259 -45.66 -21.60 -13.87
CA GLN A 259 -46.05 -21.26 -12.49
C GLN A 259 -47.26 -22.04 -11.89
N ALA A 260 -47.47 -22.16 -10.56
CA ALA A 260 -46.65 -21.89 -9.35
C ALA A 260 -47.42 -22.33 -8.06
N ASN A 261 -46.86 -22.01 -6.87
CA ASN A 261 -47.53 -21.80 -5.57
C ASN A 261 -47.78 -23.03 -4.65
N GLY A 262 -47.94 -22.79 -3.33
CA GLY A 262 -48.77 -23.64 -2.45
C GLY A 262 -48.11 -24.73 -1.57
N SER A 263 -47.38 -24.32 -0.53
CA SER A 263 -47.32 -24.90 0.85
C SER A 263 -47.93 -26.29 1.22
N GLN A 264 -47.15 -27.02 2.04
CA GLN A 264 -47.52 -27.89 3.20
C GLN A 264 -47.79 -29.43 3.09
N VAL A 265 -46.95 -30.16 3.86
CA VAL A 265 -47.28 -31.20 4.88
C VAL A 265 -47.40 -32.70 4.50
N GLN A 266 -46.67 -33.54 5.28
CA GLN A 266 -46.76 -35.01 5.55
C GLN A 266 -47.05 -35.96 4.37
N GLY A 267 -46.22 -36.95 4.04
CA GLY A 267 -45.41 -37.81 4.90
C GLY A 267 -45.78 -39.30 4.66
N ALA A 268 -44.82 -40.12 4.24
CA ALA A 268 -44.87 -41.59 4.30
C ALA A 268 -43.43 -42.15 4.25
N GLN A 269 -43.19 -43.30 4.87
CA GLN A 269 -41.93 -44.05 4.78
C GLN A 269 -42.09 -45.31 3.91
N ALA A 270 -40.97 -46.03 3.74
CA ALA A 270 -40.86 -47.43 3.31
C ALA A 270 -40.94 -47.72 1.79
N SER A 271 -40.31 -48.79 1.26
CA SER A 271 -39.13 -49.56 1.71
C SER A 271 -38.65 -50.51 0.61
N GLY A 272 -37.33 -50.65 0.42
CA GLY A 272 -36.71 -51.66 -0.45
C GLY A 272 -36.95 -51.46 -1.96
N SER A 273 -36.34 -52.23 -2.86
CA SER A 273 -35.16 -53.12 -2.76
C SER A 273 -34.60 -53.31 -4.18
N GLN A 274 -33.34 -52.98 -4.47
CA GLN A 274 -32.22 -53.94 -4.48
C GLN A 274 -32.51 -55.27 -5.21
N ALA A 275 -32.13 -55.36 -6.49
CA ALA A 275 -31.38 -56.50 -7.07
C ALA A 275 -31.07 -56.32 -8.58
N SER A 276 -29.96 -56.92 -9.03
CA SER A 276 -29.59 -57.28 -10.42
C SER A 276 -29.30 -56.16 -11.45
N GLY A 277 -28.22 -56.21 -12.27
CA GLY A 277 -27.00 -57.03 -12.16
C GLY A 277 -26.31 -57.43 -13.49
N THR A 278 -25.16 -56.81 -13.79
CA THR A 278 -24.06 -57.21 -14.71
C THR A 278 -22.91 -56.20 -14.47
N GLN A 279 -21.62 -56.51 -14.19
CA GLN A 279 -20.60 -57.38 -14.82
C GLN A 279 -20.34 -57.08 -16.30
N ALA A 280 -19.11 -56.85 -16.79
CA ALA A 280 -17.77 -56.65 -16.18
C ALA A 280 -16.94 -55.75 -17.18
N SER A 281 -15.66 -55.37 -17.05
CA SER A 281 -14.47 -55.72 -16.24
C SER A 281 -13.66 -54.41 -16.03
N GLY A 282 -12.76 -54.19 -15.06
CA GLY A 282 -11.62 -54.99 -14.58
C GLY A 282 -10.30 -54.32 -15.05
N ALA A 283 -9.21 -54.22 -14.29
CA ALA A 283 -8.89 -54.69 -12.94
C ALA A 283 -7.89 -53.70 -12.27
N GLN A 284 -8.02 -53.36 -10.98
CA GLN A 284 -7.21 -53.84 -9.83
C GLN A 284 -5.74 -53.33 -9.78
N ALA A 285 -5.11 -53.14 -8.62
CA ALA A 285 -5.41 -53.72 -7.29
C ALA A 285 -5.05 -52.82 -6.09
N GLN A 286 -5.71 -53.10 -4.94
CA GLN A 286 -5.16 -53.11 -3.55
C GLN A 286 -4.50 -51.83 -2.97
N GLY A 287 -4.79 -51.34 -1.76
CA GLY A 287 -5.70 -51.79 -0.68
C GLY A 287 -5.11 -52.89 0.24
N ALA A 288 -5.20 -52.82 1.57
CA ALA A 288 -5.75 -51.80 2.47
C ALA A 288 -5.38 -52.08 3.95
N GLN A 289 -5.89 -51.26 4.88
CA GLN A 289 -6.11 -51.55 6.33
C GLN A 289 -4.89 -51.63 7.27
N ALA A 290 -5.17 -51.47 8.57
CA ALA A 290 -4.22 -51.59 9.67
C ALA A 290 -4.88 -52.20 10.91
N SER A 291 -4.25 -53.19 11.54
CA SER A 291 -4.45 -53.71 12.91
C SER A 291 -3.55 -54.95 13.12
N GLY A 292 -3.04 -55.21 14.33
CA GLY A 292 -2.32 -56.47 14.59
C GLY A 292 -1.24 -56.42 15.67
N THR A 293 -1.63 -56.78 16.88
CA THR A 293 -0.84 -57.00 18.11
C THR A 293 0.45 -57.85 18.03
N GLN A 294 1.46 -57.40 18.77
CA GLN A 294 2.39 -58.18 19.64
C GLN A 294 3.32 -59.30 19.11
N ALA A 295 4.62 -59.06 19.38
CA ALA A 295 5.55 -59.92 20.15
C ALA A 295 6.51 -60.94 19.47
N GLN A 296 7.77 -60.86 19.95
CA GLN A 296 8.87 -61.85 19.96
C GLN A 296 9.58 -62.23 18.64
N GLY A 297 10.91 -62.35 18.74
CA GLY A 297 11.84 -62.76 17.68
C GLY A 297 13.21 -62.09 17.85
N ALA A 298 14.29 -62.86 18.00
CA ALA A 298 15.64 -62.35 18.23
C ALA A 298 16.70 -63.19 17.49
N GLN A 299 17.82 -62.58 17.07
CA GLN A 299 19.21 -63.02 17.34
C GLN A 299 20.30 -62.20 16.57
N LYS A 300 21.58 -62.51 16.86
CA LYS A 300 22.84 -61.83 16.47
C LYS A 300 23.36 -62.30 15.09
N PRO A 301 24.28 -61.58 14.38
CA PRO A 301 25.73 -61.40 14.74
C PRO A 301 26.13 -59.94 15.07
N GLY A 302 27.40 -59.54 15.29
CA GLY A 302 28.71 -60.23 15.20
C GLY A 302 29.88 -59.36 15.73
N THR A 303 31.15 -59.76 15.49
CA THR A 303 32.45 -59.15 15.91
C THR A 303 33.59 -59.71 15.01
N PRO A 304 34.78 -59.08 14.78
CA PRO A 304 35.76 -58.52 15.76
C PRO A 304 36.38 -57.14 15.32
N SER A 305 37.48 -56.54 15.85
CA SER A 305 38.59 -56.98 16.74
C SER A 305 39.26 -55.85 17.58
N ALA A 306 40.22 -56.21 18.45
CA ALA A 306 40.98 -55.38 19.44
C ALA A 306 42.14 -54.53 18.83
N SER A 307 42.99 -53.72 19.52
CA SER A 307 43.42 -53.48 20.94
C SER A 307 43.94 -52.00 21.10
N ALA A 308 44.74 -51.45 22.06
CA ALA A 308 45.60 -51.89 23.19
C ALA A 308 45.87 -50.73 24.23
N GLN A 309 46.87 -50.84 25.14
CA GLN A 309 47.30 -49.86 26.19
C GLN A 309 48.73 -50.19 26.73
N PRO A 310 49.38 -49.44 27.68
CA PRO A 310 49.28 -48.03 28.10
C PRO A 310 50.66 -47.31 27.84
N PRO A 311 51.63 -46.96 28.75
CA PRO A 311 51.71 -46.41 30.14
C PRO A 311 52.57 -45.11 30.30
N GLY A 312 52.76 -44.57 31.53
CA GLY A 312 53.90 -43.68 31.91
C GLY A 312 53.67 -42.50 32.90
N THR A 313 54.49 -42.39 33.96
CA THR A 313 54.65 -41.28 34.97
C THR A 313 56.15 -41.24 35.44
N PRO A 314 56.68 -40.41 36.39
CA PRO A 314 56.11 -39.43 37.38
C PRO A 314 56.92 -38.10 37.60
N GLY A 315 56.64 -37.30 38.66
CA GLY A 315 57.66 -36.41 39.28
C GLY A 315 57.27 -35.15 40.13
N ALA A 316 57.72 -35.13 41.40
CA ALA A 316 58.20 -33.97 42.22
C ALA A 316 57.26 -32.91 42.92
N GLN A 317 57.87 -32.17 43.88
CA GLN A 317 57.37 -31.24 44.93
C GLN A 317 58.58 -30.31 45.35
N PRO A 318 58.64 -29.43 46.41
CA PRO A 318 57.63 -28.71 47.26
C PRO A 318 57.96 -27.22 47.67
N THR A 319 57.00 -26.44 48.21
CA THR A 319 57.10 -25.40 49.33
C THR A 319 58.10 -24.18 49.29
N PRO A 320 58.11 -23.20 50.26
CA PRO A 320 57.04 -22.40 50.94
C PRO A 320 57.37 -20.87 51.15
N ALA A 321 56.56 -20.17 51.99
CA ALA A 321 56.85 -18.97 52.85
C ALA A 321 56.52 -17.53 52.35
N LYS A 322 56.38 -16.46 53.19
CA LYS A 322 55.77 -16.29 54.56
C LYS A 322 55.70 -14.79 55.00
N GLY A 323 54.48 -14.25 55.25
CA GLY A 323 54.23 -12.98 55.97
C GLY A 323 54.55 -11.66 55.24
N ALA A 324 54.24 -10.44 55.75
CA ALA A 324 53.30 -10.04 56.81
C ALA A 324 53.09 -8.49 56.83
N ALA A 325 51.99 -8.04 57.49
CA ALA A 325 51.65 -6.65 57.86
C ALA A 325 51.22 -5.64 56.76
N GLN A 326 50.45 -4.63 57.20
CA GLN A 326 49.76 -3.58 56.43
C GLN A 326 50.02 -2.22 57.14
N PRO A 327 49.96 -1.05 56.46
CA PRO A 327 48.69 -0.31 56.42
C PRO A 327 48.47 0.54 55.13
N ALA A 328 47.35 1.29 55.11
CA ALA A 328 46.98 2.52 54.37
C ALA A 328 47.86 3.03 53.17
N SER A 329 47.29 3.53 52.06
CA SER A 329 45.88 3.81 51.73
C SER A 329 45.64 4.00 50.21
N ALA A 330 44.36 3.93 49.80
CA ALA A 330 43.77 4.45 48.55
C ALA A 330 44.40 4.08 47.19
N GLN A 331 43.77 3.14 46.45
CA GLN A 331 43.59 3.24 44.99
C GLN A 331 42.58 2.21 44.43
N ALA A 332 42.33 2.29 43.12
CA ALA A 332 41.28 1.60 42.37
C ALA A 332 41.26 0.06 42.54
N GLN A 333 40.04 -0.51 42.61
CA GLN A 333 39.83 -1.96 42.49
C GLN A 333 39.65 -2.36 41.02
N VAL A 334 40.62 -3.09 40.47
CA VAL A 334 40.49 -3.80 39.19
C VAL A 334 40.76 -5.28 39.43
N ALA A 335 39.82 -6.11 38.96
CA ALA A 335 39.85 -7.56 38.72
C ALA A 335 40.86 -8.45 39.50
N LYS A 336 40.33 -9.47 40.20
CA LYS A 336 41.06 -10.73 40.45
C LYS A 336 40.31 -11.91 39.79
N PRO A 337 40.98 -12.83 39.06
CA PRO A 337 40.26 -13.82 38.24
C PRO A 337 39.62 -14.97 39.02
N THR A 338 38.37 -15.28 38.64
CA THR A 338 37.78 -16.62 38.47
C THR A 338 38.28 -17.78 39.34
N THR A 339 37.47 -18.15 40.35
CA THR A 339 37.25 -19.57 40.69
C THR A 339 36.13 -20.11 39.78
N PRO A 340 36.16 -21.37 39.30
CA PRO A 340 35.10 -21.89 38.42
C PRO A 340 33.72 -21.87 39.09
N ALA A 341 32.70 -21.50 38.32
CA ALA A 341 31.31 -21.50 38.80
C ALA A 341 30.80 -22.93 39.05
N ALA A 342 29.97 -23.08 40.08
CA ALA A 342 29.15 -24.28 40.25
C ALA A 342 28.21 -24.44 39.04
N PRO A 343 27.89 -25.68 38.61
CA PRO A 343 27.06 -25.90 37.43
C PRO A 343 25.69 -25.23 37.58
N ALA A 344 25.25 -24.56 36.51
CA ALA A 344 24.01 -23.80 36.51
C ALA A 344 22.81 -24.69 36.89
N LYS A 345 21.99 -24.20 37.81
CA LYS A 345 20.70 -24.82 38.14
C LYS A 345 19.88 -24.95 36.83
N PRO A 346 19.32 -26.13 36.52
CA PRO A 346 18.54 -26.31 35.29
C PRO A 346 17.45 -25.26 35.13
N ALA A 347 17.24 -24.81 33.89
CA ALA A 347 16.18 -23.85 33.58
C ALA A 347 14.84 -24.33 34.13
N ALA A 348 14.04 -23.40 34.67
CA ALA A 348 12.75 -23.75 35.25
C ALA A 348 11.88 -24.44 34.20
N SER A 349 11.26 -25.55 34.58
CA SER A 349 10.31 -26.27 33.73
C SER A 349 9.15 -25.34 33.38
N VAL A 350 9.03 -24.97 32.10
CA VAL A 350 7.91 -24.17 31.61
C VAL A 350 6.63 -24.98 31.81
N SER A 351 5.79 -24.54 32.75
CA SER A 351 4.46 -25.12 32.94
C SER A 351 3.70 -25.07 31.60
N PRO A 352 3.00 -26.15 31.20
CA PRO A 352 2.26 -26.14 29.95
C PRO A 352 1.20 -25.04 30.00
N ILE A 353 1.26 -24.13 29.03
CA ILE A 353 0.34 -22.99 28.93
C ILE A 353 -1.06 -23.55 28.72
N VAL A 354 -1.95 -23.33 29.69
CA VAL A 354 -3.36 -23.69 29.60
C VAL A 354 -4.05 -22.68 28.71
N VAL A 355 -3.92 -22.86 27.39
CA VAL A 355 -4.60 -22.05 26.38
C VAL A 355 -6.11 -22.28 26.53
N PRO A 356 -6.92 -21.25 26.84
CA PRO A 356 -8.37 -21.41 26.87
C PRO A 356 -8.89 -21.78 25.46
N PRO A 357 -9.97 -22.57 25.34
CA PRO A 357 -10.44 -23.07 24.05
C PRO A 357 -10.75 -21.92 23.10
N LEU A 358 -9.90 -21.77 22.07
CA LEU A 358 -10.06 -20.74 21.04
C LEU A 358 -11.32 -21.04 20.20
N PRO A 359 -12.06 -20.01 19.76
CA PRO A 359 -13.19 -20.22 18.86
C PRO A 359 -12.70 -20.83 17.53
N SER A 360 -13.26 -21.98 17.17
CA SER A 360 -12.94 -22.65 15.91
C SER A 360 -13.43 -21.81 14.72
N LEU A 361 -12.50 -21.32 13.90
CA LEU A 361 -12.85 -20.63 12.66
C LEU A 361 -13.54 -21.60 11.68
N PRO A 362 -14.58 -21.17 10.95
CA PRO A 362 -15.25 -22.03 9.97
C PRO A 362 -14.30 -22.36 8.81
N ALA A 363 -14.22 -23.63 8.42
CA ALA A 363 -13.37 -24.09 7.31
C ALA A 363 -13.77 -23.45 5.95
N THR A 364 -15.05 -23.11 5.81
CA THR A 364 -15.60 -22.29 4.72
C THR A 364 -16.42 -21.16 5.35
N PRO A 365 -15.90 -19.93 5.47
CA PRO A 365 -16.67 -18.82 6.00
C PRO A 365 -17.78 -18.42 5.02
N ASP A 366 -18.97 -18.09 5.55
CA ASP A 366 -19.99 -17.42 4.76
C ASP A 366 -19.58 -15.95 4.55
N LEU A 367 -19.46 -15.56 3.28
CA LEU A 367 -19.13 -14.22 2.83
C LEU A 367 -20.19 -13.69 1.85
N SER A 368 -21.40 -14.28 1.84
CA SER A 368 -22.49 -13.97 0.91
C SER A 368 -23.15 -12.60 1.17
N SER A 369 -23.02 -12.05 2.37
CA SER A 369 -23.57 -10.74 2.75
C SER A 369 -22.57 -9.93 3.58
N ALA A 370 -22.75 -8.60 3.61
CA ALA A 370 -21.94 -7.71 4.43
C ALA A 370 -22.07 -8.01 5.94
N GLU A 371 -23.23 -8.53 6.37
CA GLU A 371 -23.47 -8.99 7.74
C GLU A 371 -22.67 -10.26 8.04
N ALA A 372 -22.70 -11.26 7.14
CA ALA A 372 -21.91 -12.49 7.28
C ALA A 372 -20.39 -12.21 7.32
N VAL A 373 -19.91 -11.29 6.47
CA VAL A 373 -18.51 -10.79 6.52
C VAL A 373 -18.20 -10.12 7.87
N THR A 374 -19.10 -9.30 8.40
CA THR A 374 -18.93 -8.62 9.69
C THR A 374 -18.91 -9.62 10.86
N ASP A 375 -19.74 -10.65 10.81
CA ASP A 375 -19.82 -11.73 11.79
C ASP A 375 -18.60 -12.66 11.73
N PHE A 376 -18.08 -12.94 10.54
CA PHE A 376 -16.80 -13.61 10.36
C PHE A 376 -15.64 -12.77 10.96
N LEU A 377 -15.56 -11.47 10.66
CA LEU A 377 -14.56 -10.57 11.24
C LEU A 377 -14.67 -10.46 12.77
N ARG A 378 -15.89 -10.54 13.34
CA ARG A 378 -16.10 -10.61 14.79
C ARG A 378 -15.57 -11.91 15.38
N THR A 379 -15.74 -13.03 14.66
CA THR A 379 -15.23 -14.35 15.04
C THR A 379 -13.69 -14.39 14.99
N VAL A 380 -13.09 -13.87 13.91
CA VAL A 380 -11.63 -13.70 13.78
C VAL A 380 -11.08 -12.78 14.88
N GLY A 381 -11.71 -11.64 15.14
CA GLY A 381 -11.33 -10.74 16.24
C GLY A 381 -11.34 -11.44 17.61
N THR A 382 -12.33 -12.30 17.85
CA THR A 382 -12.41 -13.09 19.10
C THR A 382 -11.30 -14.14 19.19
N ALA A 383 -10.91 -14.77 18.07
CA ALA A 383 -9.74 -15.66 18.02
C ALA A 383 -8.43 -14.92 18.31
N LEU A 384 -8.25 -13.71 17.76
CA LEU A 384 -7.08 -12.86 18.01
C LEU A 384 -6.97 -12.45 19.49
N LEU A 385 -8.09 -12.14 20.15
CA LEU A 385 -8.13 -11.88 21.60
C LEU A 385 -7.66 -13.09 22.42
N GLY A 386 -8.10 -14.30 22.09
CA GLY A 386 -7.67 -15.53 22.75
C GLY A 386 -6.18 -15.83 22.54
N ALA A 387 -5.71 -15.68 21.30
CA ALA A 387 -4.28 -15.84 20.96
C ALA A 387 -3.40 -14.81 21.68
N ALA A 388 -3.85 -13.55 21.78
CA ALA A 388 -3.16 -12.50 22.54
C ALA A 388 -3.06 -12.82 24.04
N GLY A 389 -4.12 -13.38 24.64
CA GLY A 389 -4.09 -13.84 26.02
C GLY A 389 -3.03 -14.93 26.24
N ALA A 390 -3.01 -15.96 25.38
CA ALA A 390 -2.02 -17.04 25.45
C ALA A 390 -0.58 -16.55 25.23
N LEU A 391 -0.36 -15.61 24.30
CA LEU A 391 0.96 -15.02 24.04
C LEU A 391 1.43 -14.14 25.21
N ARG A 392 0.56 -13.34 25.84
CA ARG A 392 0.94 -12.54 27.02
C ARG A 392 1.32 -13.41 28.21
N GLN A 393 0.62 -14.53 28.41
CA GLN A 393 0.98 -15.53 29.44
C GLN A 393 2.30 -16.26 29.13
N ALA A 394 2.74 -16.32 27.87
CA ALA A 394 4.07 -16.79 27.49
C ALA A 394 5.16 -15.70 27.69
N SER A 395 4.84 -14.44 27.39
CA SER A 395 5.71 -13.28 27.58
C SER A 395 4.91 -11.98 27.67
N ALA A 396 4.92 -11.34 28.84
CA ALA A 396 4.35 -10.00 29.02
C ALA A 396 5.21 -8.89 28.38
N VAL A 397 6.47 -9.19 28.04
CA VAL A 397 7.43 -8.28 27.40
C VAL A 397 7.25 -8.21 25.88
N ASP A 398 6.64 -9.24 25.26
CA ASP A 398 6.42 -9.26 23.81
C ASP A 398 5.40 -8.17 23.40
N PRO A 399 5.73 -7.24 22.47
CA PRO A 399 4.78 -6.28 21.94
C PRO A 399 3.60 -6.91 21.17
N LEU A 400 3.77 -8.11 20.61
CA LEU A 400 2.79 -8.76 19.74
C LEU A 400 1.41 -8.99 20.39
N PRO A 401 1.27 -9.62 21.58
CA PRO A 401 -0.03 -9.81 22.23
C PRO A 401 -0.82 -8.51 22.40
N TYR A 402 -0.18 -7.40 22.77
CA TYR A 402 -0.87 -6.11 22.93
C TYR A 402 -1.41 -5.58 21.60
N ARG A 403 -0.66 -5.74 20.50
CA ARG A 403 -1.12 -5.38 19.15
C ARG A 403 -2.30 -6.25 18.70
N LEU A 404 -2.17 -7.58 18.83
CA LEU A 404 -3.22 -8.53 18.44
C LEU A 404 -4.52 -8.31 19.22
N LEU A 405 -4.44 -8.05 20.53
CA LEU A 405 -5.60 -7.74 21.36
C LEU A 405 -6.28 -6.45 20.87
N ARG A 406 -5.53 -5.36 20.66
CA ARG A 406 -6.11 -4.09 20.16
C ARG A 406 -6.76 -4.31 18.81
N GLN A 407 -6.03 -4.84 17.83
CA GLN A 407 -6.53 -5.06 16.47
C GLN A 407 -7.78 -5.95 16.45
N GLY A 408 -7.85 -7.00 17.28
CA GLY A 408 -8.99 -7.90 17.37
C GLY A 408 -10.29 -7.27 17.92
N LEU A 409 -10.20 -6.36 18.90
CA LEU A 409 -11.38 -5.75 19.56
C LEU A 409 -12.34 -5.09 18.56
N TRP A 410 -11.77 -4.35 17.62
CA TRP A 410 -12.47 -3.45 16.70
C TRP A 410 -12.16 -3.81 15.23
N LEU A 411 -11.78 -5.07 14.96
CA LEU A 411 -11.51 -5.57 13.60
C LEU A 411 -12.73 -5.43 12.67
N HIS A 412 -13.92 -5.62 13.22
CA HIS A 412 -15.20 -5.58 12.53
C HIS A 412 -15.92 -4.21 12.65
N LEU A 413 -15.24 -3.16 13.14
CA LEU A 413 -15.83 -1.85 13.43
C LEU A 413 -15.09 -0.70 12.75
N SER A 414 -15.77 -0.02 11.84
CA SER A 414 -15.25 1.15 11.10
C SER A 414 -15.77 2.50 11.62
N ARG A 415 -16.70 2.48 12.60
CA ARG A 415 -17.33 3.65 13.23
C ARG A 415 -17.70 3.31 14.69
N PRO A 416 -17.86 4.30 15.59
CA PRO A 416 -18.47 4.07 16.90
C PRO A 416 -19.88 3.47 16.75
N PRO A 417 -20.36 2.68 17.74
CA PRO A 417 -21.75 2.23 17.79
C PRO A 417 -22.73 3.40 17.76
N ALA A 418 -23.81 3.27 16.99
CA ALA A 418 -24.81 4.34 16.87
C ALA A 418 -25.46 4.66 18.22
N ALA A 419 -25.46 5.94 18.57
CA ALA A 419 -26.25 6.45 19.69
C ALA A 419 -27.74 6.57 19.29
N GLY A 420 -28.63 6.31 20.23
CA GLY A 420 -30.06 6.61 20.08
C GLY A 420 -30.33 8.12 20.10
N ALA A 421 -31.59 8.51 19.87
CA ALA A 421 -32.03 9.90 19.79
C ALA A 421 -31.78 10.77 21.06
N ASN A 422 -31.31 10.16 22.14
CA ASN A 422 -30.94 10.79 23.41
C ASN A 422 -29.42 10.76 23.70
N GLY A 423 -28.59 10.42 22.71
CA GLY A 423 -27.13 10.33 22.84
C GLY A 423 -26.61 9.06 23.55
N ARG A 424 -27.50 8.13 23.93
CA ARG A 424 -27.12 6.91 24.67
C ARG A 424 -26.95 5.71 23.76
N THR A 425 -26.03 4.82 24.12
CA THR A 425 -25.79 3.55 23.41
C THR A 425 -26.30 2.36 24.21
N SER A 426 -26.57 1.22 23.56
CA SER A 426 -26.91 -0.04 24.24
C SER A 426 -25.71 -0.73 24.91
N LEU A 427 -24.62 0.00 25.19
CA LEU A 427 -23.39 -0.52 25.78
C LEU A 427 -23.48 -0.60 27.30
N LYS A 428 -22.88 -1.65 27.87
CA LYS A 428 -22.75 -1.86 29.32
C LYS A 428 -21.51 -1.13 29.84
N THR A 429 -21.64 -0.52 31.02
CA THR A 429 -20.53 0.05 31.79
C THR A 429 -19.57 -1.03 32.32
N LEU A 430 -18.42 -0.62 32.83
CA LEU A 430 -17.55 -1.50 33.63
C LEU A 430 -18.20 -1.72 35.02
N PRO A 431 -18.42 -2.97 35.48
CA PRO A 431 -19.03 -3.25 36.77
C PRO A 431 -18.18 -2.77 37.94
N ASP A 432 -18.80 -2.22 38.98
CA ASP A 432 -18.08 -1.62 40.11
C ASP A 432 -17.23 -2.63 40.91
N ALA A 433 -17.55 -3.92 40.85
CA ALA A 433 -16.70 -4.96 41.42
C ALA A 433 -15.34 -5.07 40.70
N VAL A 434 -15.34 -4.96 39.36
CA VAL A 434 -14.12 -4.95 38.54
C VAL A 434 -13.39 -3.62 38.72
N ARG A 435 -14.12 -2.50 38.71
CA ARG A 435 -13.57 -1.16 38.97
C ARG A 435 -12.80 -1.12 40.30
N LYS A 436 -13.44 -1.50 41.41
CA LYS A 436 -12.83 -1.49 42.76
C LYS A 436 -11.65 -2.46 42.87
N LYS A 437 -11.69 -3.60 42.17
CA LYS A 437 -10.56 -4.54 42.11
C LYS A 437 -9.36 -3.90 41.42
N LEU A 438 -9.55 -3.24 40.27
CA LEU A 438 -8.47 -2.53 39.56
C LEU A 438 -7.91 -1.37 40.39
N GLU A 439 -8.76 -0.55 41.01
CA GLU A 439 -8.37 0.51 41.96
C GLU A 439 -7.56 -0.04 43.14
N THR A 440 -7.92 -1.23 43.65
CA THR A 440 -7.17 -1.93 44.72
C THR A 440 -5.82 -2.47 44.23
N LEU A 441 -5.72 -2.92 42.98
CA LEU A 441 -4.46 -3.40 42.41
C LEU A 441 -3.49 -2.26 42.06
N GLU A 442 -3.99 -1.13 41.53
CA GLU A 442 -3.22 0.10 41.27
C GLU A 442 -2.68 0.70 42.57
N SER A 443 -3.53 0.87 43.59
CA SER A 443 -3.12 1.42 44.89
C SER A 443 -2.13 0.54 45.69
N ASN A 444 -2.20 -0.78 45.52
CA ASN A 444 -1.22 -1.72 46.10
C ASN A 444 -0.01 -2.00 45.17
N GLN A 445 0.14 -1.26 44.06
CA GLN A 445 1.25 -1.40 43.10
C GLN A 445 1.44 -2.83 42.56
N ARG A 446 0.35 -3.60 42.45
CA ARG A 446 0.34 -4.99 41.97
C ARG A 446 0.30 -5.02 40.44
N TRP A 447 1.35 -4.52 39.81
CA TRP A 447 1.37 -4.22 38.37
C TRP A 447 1.10 -5.43 37.47
N ALA A 448 1.68 -6.60 37.77
CA ALA A 448 1.42 -7.82 36.98
C ALA A 448 -0.05 -8.26 37.06
N ASP A 449 -0.65 -8.27 38.25
CA ASP A 449 -2.07 -8.60 38.44
C ASP A 449 -2.99 -7.55 37.80
N LEU A 450 -2.63 -6.26 37.90
CA LEU A 450 -3.37 -5.15 37.30
C LEU A 450 -3.41 -5.30 35.77
N LEU A 451 -2.29 -5.67 35.16
CA LEU A 451 -2.14 -5.89 33.72
C LEU A 451 -3.01 -7.04 33.22
N ASP A 452 -2.95 -8.20 33.88
CA ASP A 452 -3.74 -9.36 33.45
C ASP A 452 -5.24 -9.17 33.71
N GLU A 453 -5.64 -8.52 34.81
CA GLU A 453 -7.04 -8.19 35.05
C GLU A 453 -7.58 -7.17 34.04
N SER A 454 -6.84 -6.09 33.77
CA SER A 454 -7.29 -5.05 32.84
C SER A 454 -7.40 -5.59 31.42
N GLU A 455 -6.36 -6.25 30.92
CA GLU A 455 -6.36 -6.83 29.56
C GLU A 455 -7.44 -7.90 29.38
N SER A 456 -7.71 -8.72 30.41
CA SER A 456 -8.77 -9.75 30.34
C SER A 456 -10.16 -9.13 30.33
N ALA A 457 -10.37 -8.03 31.06
CA ALA A 457 -11.63 -7.30 31.07
C ALA A 457 -11.91 -6.56 29.74
N VAL A 458 -10.88 -6.09 29.03
CA VAL A 458 -11.02 -5.32 27.77
C VAL A 458 -11.81 -6.08 26.71
N GLY A 459 -11.62 -7.40 26.59
CA GLY A 459 -12.37 -8.23 25.62
C GLY A 459 -13.88 -8.26 25.83
N GLN A 460 -14.32 -8.09 27.09
CA GLN A 460 -15.73 -8.05 27.48
C GLN A 460 -16.27 -6.60 27.47
N HIS A 461 -15.46 -5.64 27.91
CA HIS A 461 -15.82 -4.23 28.07
C HIS A 461 -15.09 -3.32 27.06
N ARG A 462 -15.23 -3.64 25.77
CA ARG A 462 -14.44 -3.09 24.62
C ARG A 462 -14.49 -1.57 24.41
N PHE A 463 -15.29 -0.84 25.18
CA PHE A 463 -15.41 0.62 25.13
C PHE A 463 -15.15 1.30 26.49
N ALA A 464 -14.83 0.53 27.53
CA ALA A 464 -14.40 1.06 28.82
C ALA A 464 -12.92 1.44 28.75
N LEU A 465 -12.61 2.59 28.13
CA LEU A 465 -11.22 3.00 27.83
C LEU A 465 -10.34 3.13 29.08
N VAL A 466 -10.94 3.27 30.28
CA VAL A 466 -10.25 3.22 31.58
C VAL A 466 -9.43 1.94 31.77
N LEU A 467 -9.84 0.81 31.19
CA LEU A 467 -9.06 -0.43 31.23
C LEU A 467 -7.73 -0.31 30.49
N HIS A 468 -7.71 0.46 29.39
CA HIS A 468 -6.49 0.71 28.63
C HIS A 468 -5.54 1.63 29.39
N ARG A 469 -6.08 2.56 30.21
CA ARG A 469 -5.29 3.34 31.16
C ARG A 469 -4.59 2.42 32.16
N TYR A 470 -5.33 1.53 32.82
CA TYR A 470 -4.77 0.57 33.77
C TYR A 470 -3.70 -0.34 33.15
N SER A 471 -3.90 -0.86 31.93
CA SER A 471 -2.88 -1.65 31.24
C SER A 471 -1.58 -0.86 30.99
N VAL A 472 -1.67 0.44 30.69
CA VAL A 472 -0.49 1.30 30.50
C VAL A 472 0.16 1.63 31.85
N THR A 473 -0.61 2.02 32.88
CA THR A 473 -0.08 2.23 34.25
C THR A 473 0.67 0.98 34.75
N ALA A 474 0.13 -0.21 34.47
CA ALA A 474 0.74 -1.47 34.85
C ALA A 474 2.06 -1.74 34.11
N LEU A 475 2.13 -1.50 32.79
CA LEU A 475 3.37 -1.64 32.04
C LEU A 475 4.43 -0.61 32.47
N GLU A 476 4.02 0.60 32.86
CA GLU A 476 4.93 1.60 33.47
C GLU A 476 5.46 1.13 34.83
N GLY A 477 4.61 0.56 35.68
CA GLY A 477 5.01 0.01 36.98
C GLY A 477 5.91 -1.22 36.91
N LEU A 478 5.89 -1.96 35.79
CA LEU A 478 6.81 -3.06 35.49
C LEU A 478 8.18 -2.58 34.97
N GLY A 479 8.33 -1.28 34.70
CA GLY A 479 9.59 -0.62 34.33
C GLY A 479 10.12 -0.98 32.94
N ASP A 480 11.32 -0.48 32.64
CA ASP A 480 11.98 -0.44 31.32
C ASP A 480 11.94 -1.75 30.54
N SER A 481 11.95 -2.88 31.25
CA SER A 481 11.78 -4.23 30.68
C SER A 481 10.53 -4.42 29.81
N HIS A 482 9.50 -3.58 29.98
CA HIS A 482 8.23 -3.61 29.26
C HIS A 482 8.01 -2.38 28.35
N GLU A 483 9.02 -1.52 28.14
CA GLU A 483 8.91 -0.29 27.31
C GLU A 483 8.43 -0.58 25.87
N SER A 484 8.91 -1.68 25.28
CA SER A 484 8.54 -2.10 23.92
C SER A 484 7.07 -2.50 23.81
N ALA A 485 6.51 -3.16 24.83
CA ALA A 485 5.12 -3.52 24.95
C ALA A 485 4.23 -2.28 25.19
N LEU A 486 4.63 -1.39 26.11
CA LEU A 486 3.99 -0.10 26.37
C LEU A 486 3.87 0.72 25.10
N THR A 487 4.99 0.91 24.39
CA THR A 487 5.06 1.70 23.16
C THR A 487 4.12 1.14 22.09
N ALA A 488 4.06 -0.18 21.92
CA ALA A 488 3.15 -0.81 20.99
C ALA A 488 1.67 -0.66 21.40
N LEU A 489 1.34 -0.80 22.69
CA LEU A 489 -0.01 -0.62 23.21
C LEU A 489 -0.53 0.80 22.95
N VAL A 490 0.26 1.81 23.30
CA VAL A 490 -0.08 3.24 23.12
C VAL A 490 -0.24 3.59 21.64
N GLN A 491 0.68 3.13 20.77
CA GLN A 491 0.61 3.40 19.33
C GLN A 491 -0.62 2.77 18.67
N GLU A 492 -0.94 1.51 18.96
CA GLU A 492 -2.13 0.85 18.40
C GLU A 492 -3.43 1.51 18.90
N LEU A 493 -3.52 1.80 20.20
CA LEU A 493 -4.68 2.48 20.76
C LEU A 493 -4.90 3.87 20.13
N GLY A 494 -3.82 4.64 19.95
CA GLY A 494 -3.86 5.92 19.26
C GLY A 494 -4.32 5.78 17.81
N ASN A 495 -3.79 4.80 17.07
CA ASN A 495 -4.18 4.53 15.69
C ASN A 495 -5.65 4.16 15.55
N GLN A 496 -6.19 3.42 16.51
CA GLN A 496 -7.58 3.00 16.50
C GLN A 496 -8.56 4.10 16.91
N LEU A 497 -8.26 4.87 17.95
CA LEU A 497 -9.10 6.01 18.35
C LEU A 497 -9.11 7.10 17.27
N ARG A 498 -7.98 7.34 16.59
CA ARG A 498 -7.92 8.20 15.38
C ARG A 498 -8.79 7.69 14.22
N ARG A 499 -9.16 6.40 14.19
CA ARG A 499 -10.08 5.81 13.18
C ARG A 499 -11.55 5.92 13.58
N MET A 500 -11.86 6.19 14.84
CA MET A 500 -13.23 6.23 15.39
C MET A 500 -13.37 7.41 16.37
N PRO A 501 -13.43 8.67 15.88
CA PRO A 501 -13.63 9.83 16.72
C PRO A 501 -14.96 9.78 17.47
N GLY A 502 -14.99 10.28 18.71
CA GLY A 502 -16.18 10.30 19.56
C GLY A 502 -16.41 9.01 20.37
N VAL A 503 -15.54 8.00 20.25
CA VAL A 503 -15.58 6.78 21.08
C VAL A 503 -15.36 7.11 22.57
N GLU A 504 -14.59 8.15 22.85
CA GLU A 504 -14.33 8.64 24.20
C GLU A 504 -15.55 9.31 24.86
N GLU A 505 -16.51 9.82 24.07
CA GLU A 505 -17.69 10.56 24.55
C GLU A 505 -18.94 9.68 24.71
N LEU A 506 -18.84 8.38 24.40
CA LEU A 506 -19.99 7.46 24.40
C LEU A 506 -20.61 7.27 25.80
N LEU A 507 -21.95 7.39 25.85
CA LEU A 507 -22.76 7.15 27.04
C LEU A 507 -23.35 5.74 27.03
N SER A 508 -23.43 5.11 28.21
CA SER A 508 -24.13 3.83 28.42
C SER A 508 -25.66 3.97 28.28
N ALA A 509 -26.38 2.85 28.34
CA ALA A 509 -27.84 2.82 28.33
C ALA A 509 -28.45 3.69 29.46
N ASP A 510 -27.81 3.66 30.63
CA ASP A 510 -28.19 4.42 31.82
C ASP A 510 -27.87 5.92 31.71
N GLY A 511 -27.05 6.31 30.71
CA GLY A 511 -26.56 7.68 30.50
C GLY A 511 -25.23 7.98 31.18
N THR A 512 -24.59 7.00 31.81
CA THR A 512 -23.27 7.14 32.43
C THR A 512 -22.18 7.19 31.34
N PRO A 513 -21.20 8.11 31.38
CA PRO A 513 -20.06 8.07 30.47
C PRO A 513 -19.29 6.75 30.58
N LEU A 514 -18.95 6.15 29.44
CA LEU A 514 -18.11 4.94 29.39
C LEU A 514 -16.63 5.24 29.66
N THR A 515 -16.23 6.51 29.51
CA THR A 515 -14.88 7.02 29.83
C THR A 515 -14.97 8.23 30.77
N ASP A 516 -14.36 8.11 31.96
CA ASP A 516 -14.24 9.18 32.94
C ASP A 516 -13.34 10.33 32.45
N GLU A 517 -13.45 11.52 33.07
CA GLU A 517 -12.66 12.68 32.62
C GLU A 517 -11.15 12.50 32.84
N ALA A 518 -10.71 11.79 33.88
CA ALA A 518 -9.28 11.54 34.10
C ALA A 518 -8.70 10.65 32.99
N THR A 519 -9.44 9.62 32.57
CA THR A 519 -9.08 8.82 31.40
C THR A 519 -9.18 9.63 30.09
N ARG A 520 -10.18 10.51 29.90
CA ARG A 520 -10.24 11.39 28.71
C ARG A 520 -9.09 12.39 28.66
N ALA A 521 -8.67 12.96 29.79
CA ALA A 521 -7.48 13.79 29.89
C ALA A 521 -6.20 13.00 29.58
N TRP A 522 -6.05 11.80 30.15
CA TRP A 522 -4.93 10.88 29.86
C TRP A 522 -4.86 10.49 28.38
N LEU A 523 -5.98 10.17 27.74
CA LEU A 523 -6.05 9.88 26.31
C LEU A 523 -5.54 11.06 25.48
N ARG A 524 -6.06 12.27 25.73
CA ARG A 524 -5.62 13.51 25.07
C ARG A 524 -4.11 13.78 25.28
N ALA A 525 -3.60 13.52 26.47
CA ALA A 525 -2.21 13.82 26.84
C ALA A 525 -1.16 12.76 26.41
N LYS A 526 -1.54 11.48 26.26
CA LYS A 526 -0.59 10.37 26.09
C LYS A 526 -0.82 9.48 24.85
N VAL A 527 -2.03 9.42 24.32
CA VAL A 527 -2.44 8.44 23.30
C VAL A 527 -2.89 9.10 21.99
N LEU A 528 -3.67 10.18 22.13
CA LEU A 528 -4.13 11.06 21.06
C LEU A 528 -3.23 12.29 20.90
N ALA A 529 -2.34 12.57 21.86
CA ALA A 529 -1.24 13.50 21.69
C ALA A 529 -0.46 13.11 20.43
N THR A 530 -0.42 14.00 19.45
CA THR A 530 0.45 13.87 18.28
C THR A 530 1.88 13.79 18.78
N SER A 531 2.61 12.77 18.37
CA SER A 531 4.03 12.59 18.71
C SER A 531 4.90 13.58 17.93
N THR A 532 4.78 14.87 18.26
CA THR A 532 5.87 15.82 18.14
C THR A 532 7.03 15.26 18.97
N PRO A 533 8.23 15.04 18.40
CA PRO A 533 9.37 14.62 19.20
C PRO A 533 9.70 15.66 20.29
N ALA A 534 10.34 15.21 21.37
CA ALA A 534 10.45 15.97 22.61
C ALA A 534 10.97 17.41 22.41
N ALA A 535 10.35 18.35 23.12
CA ALA A 535 10.54 19.78 22.88
C ALA A 535 11.96 20.27 23.22
N ALA A 536 12.63 20.83 22.22
CA ALA A 536 13.56 21.95 22.43
C ALA A 536 12.80 23.13 23.10
N PRO A 537 13.47 24.03 23.85
CA PRO A 537 12.80 24.95 24.76
C PRO A 537 11.76 25.85 24.07
N ALA A 538 10.66 26.13 24.79
CA ALA A 538 9.44 26.70 24.24
C ALA A 538 9.65 28.11 23.63
N ALA A 539 9.29 28.24 22.35
CA ALA A 539 9.03 29.52 21.69
C ALA A 539 7.53 29.89 21.80
N PRO A 540 7.16 31.18 21.76
CA PRO A 540 5.82 31.63 22.12
C PRO A 540 4.74 31.32 21.07
N ALA A 541 3.47 31.33 21.51
CA ALA A 541 2.32 31.28 20.62
C ALA A 541 2.32 32.50 19.66
N GLY A 542 2.19 32.23 18.36
CA GLY A 542 2.26 33.25 17.30
C GLY A 542 3.29 32.99 16.20
N ALA A 543 3.95 31.82 16.17
CA ALA A 543 4.86 31.45 15.10
C ALA A 543 4.15 31.37 13.73
N ALA A 544 4.72 32.08 12.74
CA ALA A 544 4.34 32.00 11.34
C ALA A 544 4.56 30.56 10.77
N PRO A 545 3.94 30.17 9.63
CA PRO A 545 4.16 28.84 9.06
C PRO A 545 5.65 28.58 8.84
N VAL A 546 6.11 27.37 9.21
CA VAL A 546 7.54 27.06 9.35
C VAL A 546 8.28 27.34 8.04
N ALA A 547 9.09 28.41 8.05
CA ALA A 547 9.96 28.76 6.96
C ALA A 547 11.02 27.68 6.77
N LEU A 548 10.99 26.97 5.63
CA LEU A 548 12.12 26.17 5.20
C LEU A 548 13.27 27.13 4.94
N SER A 549 14.39 27.01 5.66
CA SER A 549 15.54 27.89 5.45
C SER A 549 16.41 27.36 4.31
N LEU A 550 15.85 27.34 3.08
CA LEU A 550 16.68 27.08 1.90
C LEU A 550 17.64 28.24 1.70
N PRO A 551 18.96 27.98 1.56
CA PRO A 551 19.93 29.02 1.30
C PRO A 551 19.64 29.73 -0.04
N PRO A 552 20.11 30.98 -0.22
CA PRO A 552 20.04 31.64 -1.51
C PRO A 552 20.74 30.79 -2.57
N LEU A 553 20.24 30.86 -3.81
CA LEU A 553 20.81 30.14 -4.96
C LEU A 553 22.29 30.51 -5.13
N ALA A 554 23.18 29.53 -4.94
CA ALA A 554 24.62 29.67 -5.14
C ALA A 554 25.01 29.63 -6.63
N LEU A 555 24.25 30.36 -7.46
CA LEU A 555 24.57 30.64 -8.86
C LEU A 555 25.23 32.04 -8.94
N PRO A 556 26.15 32.28 -9.89
CA PRO A 556 26.73 33.62 -10.09
C PRO A 556 25.64 34.68 -10.30
N ALA A 557 25.82 35.89 -9.75
CA ALA A 557 24.83 36.97 -9.85
C ALA A 557 24.48 37.32 -11.33
N GLU A 558 25.47 37.19 -12.22
CA GLU A 558 25.31 37.37 -13.68
C GLU A 558 24.29 36.40 -14.32
N THR A 559 24.00 35.27 -13.67
CA THR A 559 22.98 34.30 -14.14
C THR A 559 21.56 34.85 -14.05
N PHE A 560 21.33 35.85 -13.20
CA PHE A 560 20.02 36.50 -12.97
C PHE A 560 19.85 37.81 -13.76
N ALA A 561 20.71 38.08 -14.76
CA ALA A 561 20.76 39.31 -15.54
C ALA A 561 19.60 39.47 -16.56
N GLY A 562 18.35 39.40 -16.09
CA GLY A 562 17.18 39.97 -16.75
C GLY A 562 16.83 41.31 -16.10
N GLU A 563 16.50 42.32 -16.91
CA GLU A 563 16.49 43.75 -16.52
C GLU A 563 15.64 44.13 -15.29
N ASN A 564 14.66 43.29 -14.90
CA ASN A 564 13.79 43.52 -13.73
C ASN A 564 13.79 42.35 -12.71
N GLY A 565 14.57 41.30 -12.94
CA GLY A 565 14.56 40.06 -12.15
C GLY A 565 14.83 40.23 -10.65
N PRO A 566 16.04 40.70 -10.25
CA PRO A 566 16.42 40.77 -8.83
C PRO A 566 15.58 41.78 -8.03
N ALA A 567 15.09 42.85 -8.66
CA ALA A 567 14.22 43.83 -8.02
C ALA A 567 12.85 43.24 -7.64
N LEU A 568 12.22 42.48 -8.54
CA LEU A 568 10.94 41.81 -8.27
C LEU A 568 11.08 40.69 -7.21
N GLU A 569 12.22 40.01 -7.16
CA GLU A 569 12.53 39.07 -6.07
C GLU A 569 12.72 39.77 -4.72
N GLU A 570 13.26 40.99 -4.69
CA GLU A 570 13.43 41.77 -3.46
C GLU A 570 12.10 42.38 -2.98
N GLU A 571 11.28 42.92 -3.89
CA GLU A 571 9.89 43.32 -3.57
C GLU A 571 9.09 42.14 -3.00
N ALA A 572 9.16 40.97 -3.62
CA ALA A 572 8.47 39.78 -3.13
C ALA A 572 8.99 39.32 -1.76
N ARG A 573 10.31 39.43 -1.52
CA ARG A 573 10.93 39.11 -0.21
C ARG A 573 10.47 40.08 0.89
N ALA A 574 10.32 41.37 0.58
CA ALA A 574 9.74 42.35 1.50
C ALA A 574 8.26 42.02 1.81
N LEU A 575 7.45 41.73 0.78
CA LEU A 575 6.04 41.32 0.95
C LEU A 575 5.90 40.03 1.77
N LEU A 576 6.83 39.08 1.65
CA LEU A 576 6.88 37.89 2.51
C LEU A 576 7.24 38.22 3.97
N ALA A 577 8.14 39.17 4.21
CA ALA A 577 8.44 39.66 5.56
C ALA A 577 7.26 40.43 6.19
N GLU A 578 6.43 41.10 5.38
CA GLU A 578 5.14 41.67 5.78
C GLU A 578 4.03 40.61 5.99
N GLY A 579 4.30 39.32 5.71
CA GLY A 579 3.30 38.24 5.77
C GLY A 579 2.30 38.22 4.61
N ARG A 580 2.47 39.07 3.59
CA ARG A 580 1.57 39.24 2.44
C ARG A 580 1.88 38.23 1.33
N VAL A 581 1.75 36.96 1.67
CA VAL A 581 2.14 35.82 0.83
C VAL A 581 1.48 35.84 -0.56
N HIS A 582 0.22 36.26 -0.66
CA HIS A 582 -0.49 36.32 -1.94
C HIS A 582 0.10 37.39 -2.89
N ASP A 583 0.35 38.61 -2.37
CA ASP A 583 0.93 39.71 -3.14
C ASP A 583 2.36 39.37 -3.61
N ALA A 584 3.14 38.70 -2.76
CA ALA A 584 4.47 38.22 -3.12
C ALA A 584 4.43 37.18 -4.25
N VAL A 585 3.48 36.23 -4.22
CA VAL A 585 3.30 35.25 -5.30
C VAL A 585 2.88 35.93 -6.61
N ILE A 586 2.01 36.96 -6.57
CA ILE A 586 1.64 37.74 -7.76
C ILE A 586 2.87 38.45 -8.36
N ARG A 587 3.75 39.05 -7.53
CA ARG A 587 4.99 39.70 -7.98
C ARG A 587 6.00 38.72 -8.58
N LEU A 588 6.10 37.52 -8.02
CA LEU A 588 6.96 36.46 -8.56
C LEU A 588 6.38 35.87 -9.86
N GLN A 589 5.05 35.78 -9.98
CA GLN A 589 4.39 35.37 -11.22
C GLN A 589 4.55 36.42 -12.34
N SER A 590 4.56 37.72 -12.04
CA SER A 590 4.85 38.74 -13.06
C SER A 590 6.31 38.68 -13.54
N ALA A 591 7.27 38.35 -12.67
CA ALA A 591 8.65 38.06 -13.07
C ALA A 591 8.75 36.83 -14.01
N VAL A 592 7.99 35.75 -13.72
CA VAL A 592 7.89 34.58 -14.62
C VAL A 592 7.25 34.92 -15.96
N ALA A 593 6.26 35.82 -15.98
CA ALA A 593 5.59 36.26 -17.21
C ALA A 593 6.48 37.20 -18.07
N ALA A 594 7.30 38.05 -17.43
CA ALA A 594 8.26 38.93 -18.10
C ALA A 594 9.48 38.18 -18.67
N ALA A 595 9.67 36.90 -18.33
CA ALA A 595 10.82 36.11 -18.76
C ALA A 595 10.74 35.70 -20.26
N THR A 596 11.53 36.40 -21.07
CA THR A 596 11.63 36.23 -22.53
C THR A 596 12.32 34.93 -22.95
N THR A 597 13.30 34.44 -22.19
CA THR A 597 14.01 33.18 -22.48
C THR A 597 13.53 32.01 -21.62
N GLY A 598 13.66 30.78 -22.13
CA GLY A 598 13.34 29.57 -21.36
C GLY A 598 14.17 29.43 -20.07
N ARG A 599 15.47 29.75 -20.13
CA ARG A 599 16.37 29.71 -18.96
C ARG A 599 15.99 30.76 -17.91
N SER A 600 15.69 31.99 -18.33
CA SER A 600 15.18 33.04 -17.45
C SER A 600 13.87 32.62 -16.77
N ARG A 601 12.94 32.02 -17.54
CA ARG A 601 11.65 31.55 -17.02
C ARG A 601 11.80 30.42 -16.01
N PHE A 602 12.71 29.48 -16.25
CA PHE A 602 13.06 28.43 -15.30
C PHE A 602 13.63 29.02 -14.01
N LEU A 603 14.56 29.98 -14.09
CA LEU A 603 15.15 30.65 -12.93
C LEU A 603 14.09 31.40 -12.10
N SER A 604 13.22 32.19 -12.72
CA SER A 604 12.14 32.90 -12.01
C SER A 604 11.14 31.95 -11.34
N ARG A 605 10.84 30.79 -11.96
CA ARG A 605 10.02 29.73 -11.34
C ARG A 605 10.74 29.05 -10.17
N LEU A 606 12.05 28.85 -10.26
CA LEU A 606 12.85 28.25 -9.19
C LEU A 606 12.99 29.21 -7.99
N ALA A 607 13.13 30.51 -8.25
CA ALA A 607 13.07 31.56 -7.23
C ALA A 607 11.69 31.61 -6.56
N LEU A 608 10.60 31.55 -7.34
CA LEU A 608 9.23 31.41 -6.82
C LEU A 608 9.08 30.17 -5.93
N ALA A 609 9.57 29.00 -6.36
CA ALA A 609 9.49 27.76 -5.58
C ALA A 609 10.27 27.85 -4.26
N ARG A 610 11.48 28.43 -4.27
CA ARG A 610 12.27 28.69 -3.05
C ARG A 610 11.57 29.69 -2.12
N LEU A 611 11.09 30.82 -2.63
CA LEU A 611 10.42 31.83 -1.81
C LEU A 611 9.10 31.32 -1.23
N CYS A 612 8.33 30.50 -1.96
CA CYS A 612 7.15 29.81 -1.41
C CYS A 612 7.53 28.79 -0.32
N ALA A 613 8.60 28.00 -0.49
CA ALA A 613 9.08 27.07 0.53
C ALA A 613 9.51 27.82 1.81
N ASN A 614 10.26 28.92 1.65
CA ASN A 614 10.72 29.78 2.74
C ASN A 614 9.56 30.57 3.38
N ALA A 615 8.42 30.72 2.70
CA ALA A 615 7.17 31.27 3.24
C ALA A 615 6.26 30.20 3.90
N GLY A 616 6.73 28.96 4.03
CA GLY A 616 5.95 27.83 4.57
C GLY A 616 4.82 27.33 3.66
N GLN A 617 4.73 27.81 2.41
CA GLN A 617 3.76 27.37 1.40
C GLN A 617 4.23 26.09 0.70
N VAL A 618 4.52 25.06 1.50
CA VAL A 618 5.11 23.78 1.06
C VAL A 618 4.32 23.12 -0.09
N PRO A 619 2.97 23.07 -0.10
CA PRO A 619 2.23 22.44 -1.21
C PRO A 619 2.42 23.17 -2.56
N LEU A 620 2.41 24.51 -2.54
CA LEU A 620 2.61 25.34 -3.73
C LEU A 620 4.04 25.22 -4.24
N ALA A 621 5.03 25.32 -3.35
CA ALA A 621 6.44 25.15 -3.69
C ALA A 621 6.70 23.79 -4.35
N ARG A 622 6.18 22.72 -3.75
CA ARG A 622 6.35 21.34 -4.25
C ARG A 622 5.71 21.12 -5.61
N ALA A 623 4.52 21.68 -5.86
CA ALA A 623 3.87 21.63 -7.18
C ALA A 623 4.72 22.31 -8.27
N VAL A 624 5.36 23.45 -7.96
CA VAL A 624 6.28 24.12 -8.90
C VAL A 624 7.56 23.29 -9.08
N TYR A 625 8.13 22.73 -8.01
CA TYR A 625 9.32 21.88 -8.10
C TYR A 625 9.12 20.57 -8.88
N ASP A 626 7.94 19.94 -8.82
CA ASP A 626 7.66 18.74 -9.62
C ASP A 626 7.69 19.06 -11.13
N VAL A 627 7.12 20.19 -11.56
CA VAL A 627 7.18 20.67 -12.96
C VAL A 627 8.62 21.03 -13.36
N LEU A 628 9.41 21.64 -12.46
CA LEU A 628 10.80 21.96 -12.73
C LEU A 628 11.70 20.71 -12.84
N ASP A 629 11.44 19.64 -12.08
CA ASP A 629 12.14 18.35 -12.23
C ASP A 629 11.77 17.64 -13.56
N GLU A 630 10.55 17.82 -14.05
CA GLU A 630 10.14 17.40 -15.39
C GLU A 630 10.86 18.20 -16.49
N GLU A 631 10.94 19.54 -16.39
CA GLU A 631 11.70 20.39 -17.32
C GLU A 631 13.22 20.11 -17.29
N VAL A 632 13.82 19.88 -16.11
CA VAL A 632 15.21 19.43 -15.93
C VAL A 632 15.48 18.12 -16.66
N SER A 633 14.51 17.21 -16.65
CA SER A 633 14.61 15.89 -17.30
C SER A 633 14.41 15.97 -18.81
N ALA A 634 13.45 16.78 -19.28
CA ALA A 634 13.16 16.96 -20.70
C ALA A 634 14.30 17.68 -21.44
N HIS A 635 15.02 18.58 -20.77
CA HIS A 635 16.15 19.34 -21.33
C HIS A 635 17.53 18.80 -20.92
N SER A 636 17.61 17.63 -20.27
CA SER A 636 18.86 17.00 -19.84
C SER A 636 19.80 17.92 -19.04
N LEU A 637 19.24 18.80 -18.19
CA LEU A 637 20.00 19.80 -17.44
C LEU A 637 21.00 19.17 -16.45
N ASP A 638 20.82 17.90 -16.09
CA ASP A 638 21.82 17.09 -15.37
C ASP A 638 23.23 17.12 -16.01
N THR A 639 23.29 17.22 -17.35
CA THR A 639 24.55 17.22 -18.12
C THR A 639 25.01 18.59 -18.59
N TRP A 640 24.11 19.56 -18.66
CA TRP A 640 24.38 20.90 -19.22
C TRP A 640 24.50 21.97 -18.14
N GLU A 641 23.61 21.97 -17.14
CA GLU A 641 23.62 22.90 -16.00
C GLU A 641 23.39 22.13 -14.68
N PRO A 642 24.35 21.27 -14.26
CA PRO A 642 24.18 20.37 -13.11
C PRO A 642 23.88 21.11 -11.79
N ALA A 643 24.39 22.34 -11.62
CA ALA A 643 24.10 23.18 -10.46
C ALA A 643 22.62 23.63 -10.40
N LEU A 644 22.00 23.87 -11.57
CA LEU A 644 20.59 24.26 -11.66
C LEU A 644 19.67 23.06 -11.40
N ALA A 645 20.02 21.89 -11.95
CA ALA A 645 19.35 20.62 -11.65
C ALA A 645 19.46 20.26 -10.15
N ALA A 646 20.65 20.39 -9.56
CA ALA A 646 20.88 20.16 -8.13
C ALA A 646 20.06 21.12 -7.25
N ALA A 647 20.02 22.42 -7.57
CA ALA A 647 19.24 23.40 -6.81
C ALA A 647 17.73 23.17 -6.88
N CYS A 648 17.21 22.59 -7.97
CA CYS A 648 15.83 22.14 -8.08
C CYS A 648 15.56 20.89 -7.23
N LEU A 649 16.42 19.89 -7.30
CA LEU A 649 16.28 18.62 -6.56
C LEU A 649 16.43 18.81 -5.04
N GLU A 650 17.38 19.65 -4.60
CA GLU A 650 17.52 20.08 -3.19
C GLU A 650 16.22 20.71 -2.70
N GLY A 651 15.67 21.64 -3.49
CA GLY A 651 14.40 22.31 -3.20
C GLY A 651 13.24 21.33 -3.07
N TRP A 652 13.02 20.45 -4.06
CA TRP A 652 11.98 19.44 -4.00
C TRP A 652 12.10 18.53 -2.77
N LEU A 653 13.30 17.99 -2.51
CA LEU A 653 13.55 17.08 -1.39
C LEU A 653 13.39 17.78 -0.03
N SER A 654 13.63 19.10 0.07
CA SER A 654 13.38 19.88 1.29
C SER A 654 11.89 20.11 1.58
N THR A 655 11.02 20.04 0.56
CA THR A 655 9.55 20.18 0.73
C THR A 655 8.85 18.89 1.21
N ARG A 656 9.59 18.00 1.88
CA ARG A 656 9.06 16.79 2.54
C ARG A 656 8.48 17.15 3.91
N THR A 657 7.30 16.65 4.21
CA THR A 657 6.71 16.81 5.55
C THR A 657 7.20 15.70 6.50
N PRO A 658 7.63 16.01 7.74
CA PRO A 658 8.01 14.98 8.70
C PRO A 658 6.77 14.18 9.11
N GLY A 659 6.71 12.91 8.70
CA GLY A 659 5.56 12.02 8.90
C GLY A 659 4.80 11.64 7.62
N GLU A 660 5.23 12.10 6.45
CA GLU A 660 4.73 11.63 5.14
C GLU A 660 4.90 10.10 5.03
N LYS A 661 3.79 9.34 5.11
CA LYS A 661 3.84 7.88 5.01
C LYS A 661 4.21 7.47 3.59
N GLU A 662 5.47 7.08 3.39
CA GLU A 662 6.01 6.69 2.09
C GLU A 662 5.39 5.37 1.58
N GLY A 663 4.21 5.46 0.96
CA GLY A 663 3.69 4.40 0.09
C GLY A 663 4.67 4.13 -1.04
N GLY A 664 4.82 2.86 -1.45
CA GLY A 664 5.99 2.40 -2.21
C GLY A 664 6.37 3.20 -3.47
N ARG A 665 5.39 3.75 -4.21
CA ARG A 665 5.67 4.61 -5.38
C ARG A 665 6.29 5.97 -5.00
N LEU A 666 5.88 6.56 -3.87
CA LEU A 666 6.45 7.82 -3.37
C LEU A 666 7.88 7.60 -2.86
N ALA A 667 8.11 6.51 -2.11
CA ALA A 667 9.45 6.09 -1.67
C ALA A 667 10.43 5.95 -2.85
N VAL A 668 9.98 5.35 -3.97
CA VAL A 668 10.78 5.22 -5.20
C VAL A 668 11.09 6.59 -5.81
N LYS A 669 10.11 7.51 -5.96
CA LYS A 669 10.34 8.87 -6.47
C LYS A 669 11.35 9.64 -5.61
N VAL A 670 11.16 9.66 -4.28
CA VAL A 670 12.07 10.32 -3.32
C VAL A 670 13.48 9.75 -3.45
N ARG A 671 13.64 8.42 -3.40
CA ARG A 671 14.93 7.73 -3.51
C ARG A 671 15.64 8.01 -4.83
N ASN A 672 14.91 8.08 -5.94
CA ASN A 672 15.49 8.32 -7.26
C ASN A 672 15.95 9.79 -7.40
N ARG A 673 15.15 10.76 -6.92
CA ARG A 673 15.54 12.18 -6.84
C ARG A 673 16.74 12.41 -5.92
N TYR A 674 16.79 11.74 -4.76
CA TYR A 674 17.96 11.80 -3.87
C TYR A 674 19.22 11.22 -4.50
N ARG A 675 19.12 10.08 -5.21
CA ARG A 675 20.25 9.50 -5.97
C ARG A 675 20.74 10.40 -7.11
N ARG A 676 19.83 11.14 -7.75
CA ARG A 676 20.14 12.14 -8.79
C ARG A 676 20.89 13.32 -8.17
N LEU A 677 20.37 13.89 -7.09
CA LEU A 677 21.03 14.97 -6.33
C LEU A 677 22.44 14.55 -5.88
N ALA A 678 22.59 13.37 -5.25
CA ALA A 678 23.87 12.87 -4.75
C ALA A 678 24.94 12.62 -5.84
N ARG A 679 24.57 12.62 -7.13
CA ARG A 679 25.51 12.59 -8.27
C ARG A 679 25.89 13.98 -8.79
N LEU A 680 25.04 14.98 -8.57
CA LEU A 680 25.21 16.36 -9.06
C LEU A 680 25.86 17.26 -8.00
N ASP A 681 25.35 17.21 -6.76
CA ASP A 681 25.90 17.87 -5.57
C ASP A 681 25.72 16.95 -4.35
N SER A 682 26.80 16.30 -3.93
CA SER A 682 26.83 15.46 -2.72
C SER A 682 26.75 16.28 -1.42
N SER A 683 27.09 17.57 -1.44
CA SER A 683 26.92 18.49 -0.31
C SER A 683 25.45 18.85 -0.12
N ALA A 684 24.71 19.11 -1.20
CA ALA A 684 23.24 19.25 -1.16
C ALA A 684 22.56 17.97 -0.69
N ALA A 685 22.98 16.80 -1.17
CA ALA A 685 22.43 15.53 -0.70
C ALA A 685 22.60 15.33 0.81
N LEU A 686 23.74 15.74 1.40
CA LEU A 686 23.94 15.72 2.85
C LEU A 686 23.01 16.69 3.59
N ARG A 687 22.78 17.91 3.07
CA ARG A 687 21.88 18.91 3.67
C ARG A 687 20.41 18.46 3.76
N VAL A 688 19.99 17.51 2.92
CA VAL A 688 18.61 16.99 2.86
C VAL A 688 18.55 15.49 3.24
N GLY A 689 19.66 14.95 3.77
CA GLY A 689 19.80 13.55 4.20
C GLY A 689 19.53 13.31 5.69
N THR A 690 19.14 14.35 6.43
CA THR A 690 18.87 14.35 7.89
C THR A 690 17.42 14.71 8.19
#